data_AF-A0A2D9HFC9-F1
#
_entry.id   AF-A0A2D9HFC9-F1
#
_cell.length_a   1.000
_cell.length_b   1.000
_cell.length_c   1.000
_cell.angle_alpha   90.00
_cell.angle_beta   90.00
_cell.angle_gamma   90.00
#
_symmetry.space_group_name_H-M   'P 1'
#
loop_
_entity.id
_entity.type
_entity.pdbx_description
1 polymer ?
#
loop_
_entity_poly.entity_id
_entity_poly.type
_entity_poly.pdbx_seq_one_letter_code
_entity_poly.pdbx_strand_id
1 'polypeptide(L)'
;MSHPSHVNQPSIPDDNRIVSVLFADVCGFTGLAEHLEPEVVSELLNGCYQGLAAEVHRFGGFVDKYIGDCMMVLFGAPSGHGNDAERAVEASLALQDFMVQYSDQSLALIGQPLKIRIGIATGKVFAGWIGHEGAQSYTVIGDVVNIAQRLEGEAEPGSVLIEEATYRHVRGLFPCTARGELSVRGRGQLVKAFTVEGGRSRFAVRIGSRHLYGAEVAFVGRDDEIERLRTIWRSCRRESRGYAVSVFASEGQGKSRLVHELLKDLSEDGAVPAVGIGACSHHGRAPLEAFEEIILGLAGCHRRESADVIVQEMGRLVDLAISSPERAKEVTQELIWLVGLGAESVGGASKRESAFGAIGDLLVGLSKHQPILLVLEDLHWAAPQTRSLIRFLSQRLRDAPVLIFCCARPVFLDCEPDWGHDLVRHAHLDLNPLDPASIHRFVEHLLRYLDPPASELVTLIADQSDGNPFYAEELIRDLIDRGTIDVSDATRWTVPGAVSNLEVPASVEGVLQARLDRLSARAREVLQQGAVVGRRFTRSALKALGSVEGPGLNEALSELERKELVFRRSDHNRPGDESFIFKQNLVRDVAYENLLKRQRTSYHRALAQWMEGRRRHETTRSDEALIGHHFELGGCPEQSVQAYLRGARYGEQLFALAESQRAYACARRVLDSAPDLGWDLRLPGTDIYAALAVEMGEARVRLDTGELVLAEAACDRADALMRKRASVFGSGRNLLIRGELAMRTRTSSDDAGSVADLAICARDTALAAGDQSTELSARILLLEESMSRGDLDRGLAELPAIDRLLHETVAAPRQGARLSELRAHLLHKTGDYGAAEQVLREALEDWEEGLREPERRRRLLTQLAEIMDHRGERGDATLLRQEAERLRAPT
;
A
#
# COMPACT_ATOMS: atom_id res chain seq x y z
N MET A 1 7.25 6.58 63.90
CA MET A 1 6.90 7.53 62.82
C MET A 1 7.78 7.19 61.65
N SER A 2 7.21 6.46 60.70
CA SER A 2 7.84 5.88 59.52
C SER A 2 7.87 6.89 58.38
N HIS A 3 9.05 7.14 57.81
CA HIS A 3 9.20 7.84 56.55
C HIS A 3 8.48 7.06 55.43
N PRO A 4 7.72 7.72 54.55
CA PRO A 4 7.12 7.05 53.40
C PRO A 4 8.24 6.73 52.41
N SER A 5 8.43 5.43 52.21
CA SER A 5 9.21 4.81 51.14
C SER A 5 8.82 5.38 49.78
N HIS A 6 9.83 5.82 49.03
CA HIS A 6 9.72 6.25 47.64
C HIS A 6 8.93 5.22 46.81
N VAL A 7 7.94 5.73 46.10
CA VAL A 7 7.19 5.01 45.07
C VAL A 7 8.19 4.56 44.00
N ASN A 8 8.26 3.25 43.75
CA ASN A 8 8.96 2.63 42.61
C ASN A 8 8.48 3.26 41.29
N GLN A 9 9.18 4.28 40.79
CA GLN A 9 9.24 4.55 39.36
C GLN A 9 10.27 3.58 38.77
N PRO A 10 10.02 2.97 37.60
CA PRO A 10 11.02 2.16 36.93
C PRO A 10 12.25 3.03 36.67
N SER A 11 13.38 2.72 37.32
CA SER A 11 14.63 3.43 37.13
C SER A 11 15.09 3.19 35.69
N ILE A 12 15.09 4.23 34.87
CA ILE A 12 15.69 4.20 33.53
C ILE A 12 17.18 3.84 33.72
N PRO A 13 17.65 2.70 33.18
CA PRO A 13 19.02 2.25 33.39
C PRO A 13 20.01 3.13 32.62
N ASP A 14 21.19 3.34 33.21
CA ASP A 14 22.31 4.01 32.57
C ASP A 14 22.92 3.07 31.50
N ASP A 15 23.17 3.59 30.30
CA ASP A 15 23.80 2.81 29.23
C ASP A 15 24.55 3.67 28.20
N ASN A 16 25.28 2.98 27.31
CA ASN A 16 25.86 3.60 26.14
C ASN A 16 24.99 3.31 24.92
N ARG A 17 24.56 4.36 24.21
CA ARG A 17 23.68 4.23 23.05
C ARG A 17 23.96 5.30 22.00
N ILE A 18 23.43 5.08 20.80
CA ILE A 18 23.44 6.09 19.74
C ILE A 18 22.19 6.96 19.92
N VAL A 19 22.38 8.28 19.96
CA VAL A 19 21.30 9.27 20.04
C VAL A 19 21.50 10.34 18.98
N SER A 20 20.41 11.01 18.61
CA SER A 20 20.45 12.26 17.87
C SER A 20 20.13 13.41 18.83
N VAL A 21 21.06 14.34 18.95
CA VAL A 21 20.96 15.52 19.82
C VAL A 21 20.61 16.71 18.95
N LEU A 22 19.55 17.42 19.31
CA LEU A 22 19.09 18.63 18.66
C LEU A 22 19.23 19.81 19.64
N PHE A 23 19.87 20.87 19.18
CA PHE A 23 19.87 22.18 19.85
C PHE A 23 19.04 23.16 19.01
N ALA A 24 18.10 23.85 19.64
CA ALA A 24 17.27 24.87 19.02
C ALA A 24 17.37 26.18 19.81
N ASP A 25 17.87 27.23 19.18
CA ASP A 25 18.13 28.53 19.81
C ASP A 25 17.23 29.62 19.23
N VAL A 26 16.64 30.45 20.10
CA VAL A 26 15.78 31.57 19.69
C VAL A 26 16.65 32.78 19.35
N CYS A 27 16.73 33.10 18.06
CA CYS A 27 17.61 34.15 17.56
C CYS A 27 17.23 35.55 18.08
N GLY A 28 18.23 36.31 18.55
CA GLY A 28 18.07 37.71 18.95
C GLY A 28 17.44 37.92 20.34
N PHE A 29 17.26 36.84 21.10
CA PHE A 29 16.57 36.88 22.39
C PHE A 29 17.35 37.64 23.47
N THR A 30 18.66 37.47 23.56
CA THR A 30 19.52 38.22 24.51
C THR A 30 19.38 39.73 24.35
N GLY A 31 19.23 40.23 23.11
CA GLY A 31 19.00 41.65 22.86
C GLY A 31 17.59 42.11 23.21
N LEU A 32 16.57 41.24 23.08
CA LEU A 32 15.19 41.52 23.50
C LEU A 32 15.07 41.63 25.03
N ALA A 33 15.77 40.77 25.78
CA ALA A 33 15.78 40.78 27.24
C ALA A 33 16.41 42.05 27.84
N GLU A 34 17.22 42.79 27.09
CA GLU A 34 17.78 44.09 27.51
C GLU A 34 16.77 45.24 27.43
N HIS A 35 15.72 45.11 26.61
CA HIS A 35 14.81 46.21 26.25
C HIS A 35 13.34 45.98 26.67
N LEU A 36 13.02 44.79 27.18
CA LEU A 36 11.67 44.40 27.61
C LEU A 36 11.64 44.08 29.11
N GLU A 37 10.48 44.31 29.72
CA GLU A 37 10.26 43.93 31.12
C GLU A 37 10.38 42.39 31.29
N PRO A 38 11.04 41.88 32.35
CA PRO A 38 11.28 40.45 32.55
C PRO A 38 10.02 39.58 32.52
N GLU A 39 8.88 40.14 32.97
CA GLU A 39 7.58 39.46 33.01
C GLU A 39 7.05 39.19 31.59
N VAL A 40 7.15 40.18 30.69
CA VAL A 40 6.75 40.06 29.28
C VAL A 40 7.64 39.06 28.55
N VAL A 41 8.94 39.11 28.83
CA VAL A 41 9.93 38.17 28.29
C VAL A 41 9.62 36.73 28.74
N SER A 42 9.25 36.54 30.00
CA SER A 42 8.90 35.23 30.53
C SER A 42 7.59 34.68 29.94
N GLU A 43 6.56 35.50 29.76
CA GLU A 43 5.30 35.06 29.14
C GLU A 43 5.50 34.65 27.68
N LEU A 44 6.27 35.43 26.93
CA LEU A 44 6.62 35.14 25.53
C LEU A 44 7.41 33.84 25.40
N LEU A 45 8.43 33.64 26.26
CA LEU A 45 9.22 32.39 26.27
C LEU A 45 8.38 31.19 26.64
N ASN A 46 7.55 31.28 27.68
CA ASN A 46 6.74 30.15 28.12
C ASN A 46 5.75 29.73 27.04
N GLY A 47 5.11 30.68 26.35
CA GLY A 47 4.24 30.40 25.21
C GLY A 47 4.99 29.75 24.03
N CYS A 48 6.16 30.28 23.68
CA CYS A 48 7.02 29.73 22.63
C CYS A 48 7.50 28.31 22.97
N TYR A 49 8.08 28.11 24.15
CA TYR A 49 8.59 26.81 24.58
C TYR A 49 7.51 25.76 24.77
N GLN A 50 6.30 26.15 25.17
CA GLN A 50 5.17 25.22 25.23
C GLN A 50 4.83 24.68 23.83
N GLY A 51 4.80 25.53 22.81
CA GLY A 51 4.57 25.12 21.43
C GLY A 51 5.71 24.28 20.86
N LEU A 52 6.96 24.71 21.05
CA LEU A 52 8.14 23.96 20.63
C LEU A 52 8.21 22.57 21.29
N ALA A 53 7.96 22.49 22.61
CA ALA A 53 7.95 21.21 23.32
C ALA A 53 6.82 20.28 22.85
N ALA A 54 5.66 20.82 22.46
CA ALA A 54 4.56 20.03 21.90
C ALA A 54 4.98 19.37 20.58
N GLU A 55 5.65 20.10 19.67
CA GLU A 55 6.16 19.53 18.42
C GLU A 55 7.28 18.52 18.69
N VAL A 56 8.22 18.80 19.60
CA VAL A 56 9.26 17.82 19.99
C VAL A 56 8.64 16.51 20.48
N HIS A 57 7.65 16.58 21.38
CA HIS A 57 6.98 15.39 21.90
C HIS A 57 6.15 14.67 20.84
N ARG A 58 5.57 15.38 19.87
CA ARG A 58 4.85 14.78 18.73
C ARG A 58 5.74 13.86 17.92
N PHE A 59 7.00 14.25 17.71
CA PHE A 59 8.00 13.39 17.08
C PHE A 59 8.70 12.46 18.08
N GLY A 60 8.24 12.42 19.33
CA GLY A 60 8.74 11.62 20.46
C GLY A 60 10.21 11.83 20.79
N GLY A 61 10.68 13.08 20.65
CA GLY A 61 11.88 13.57 21.29
C GLY A 61 11.64 13.85 22.77
N PHE A 62 12.70 13.81 23.55
CA PHE A 62 12.73 14.12 24.98
C PHE A 62 13.44 15.46 25.19
N VAL A 63 12.74 16.45 25.73
CA VAL A 63 13.37 17.72 26.12
C VAL A 63 14.20 17.46 27.38
N ASP A 64 15.53 17.48 27.23
CA ASP A 64 16.46 17.22 28.35
C ASP A 64 16.51 18.45 29.27
N LYS A 65 16.81 19.62 28.70
CA LYS A 65 16.86 20.88 29.45
C LYS A 65 16.78 22.11 28.55
N TYR A 66 16.51 23.24 29.20
CA TYR A 66 16.65 24.58 28.65
C TYR A 66 17.96 25.20 29.16
N ILE A 67 18.76 25.74 28.24
CA ILE A 67 20.06 26.36 28.51
C ILE A 67 19.98 27.81 28.00
N GLY A 68 19.51 28.72 28.86
CA GLY A 68 19.21 30.09 28.44
C GLY A 68 18.04 30.12 27.47
N ASP A 69 18.26 30.69 26.28
CA ASP A 69 17.33 30.74 25.15
C ASP A 69 17.35 29.46 24.28
N CYS A 70 18.26 28.54 24.56
CA CYS A 70 18.42 27.31 23.80
C CYS A 70 17.72 26.10 24.43
N MET A 71 17.01 25.31 23.62
CA MET A 71 16.41 24.04 23.99
C MET A 71 17.30 22.88 23.54
N MET A 72 17.63 21.96 24.45
CA MET A 72 18.32 20.71 24.16
C MET A 72 17.34 19.54 24.14
N VAL A 73 17.30 18.83 23.03
CA VAL A 73 16.36 17.72 22.77
C VAL A 73 17.11 16.46 22.39
N LEU A 74 16.64 15.33 22.92
CA LEU A 74 17.20 14.01 22.70
C LEU A 74 16.23 13.12 21.94
N PHE A 75 16.71 12.51 20.87
CA PHE A 75 16.05 11.40 20.19
C PHE A 75 16.90 10.16 20.38
N GLY A 76 16.29 9.06 20.83
CA GLY A 76 16.99 7.81 21.16
C GLY A 76 17.24 7.60 22.66
N ALA A 77 16.93 8.59 23.50
CA ALA A 77 17.02 8.51 24.97
C ALA A 77 15.83 9.24 25.61
N PRO A 78 15.17 8.69 26.65
CA PRO A 78 15.46 7.41 27.31
C PRO A 78 15.02 6.17 26.51
N SER A 79 14.30 6.32 25.40
CA SER A 79 13.88 5.22 24.52
C SER A 79 14.41 5.40 23.08
N GLY A 80 14.97 4.33 22.53
CA GLY A 80 15.45 4.23 21.15
C GLY A 80 14.35 3.79 20.18
N HIS A 81 14.32 4.37 18.98
CA HIS A 81 13.31 4.05 17.96
C HIS A 81 13.95 3.63 16.61
N GLY A 82 15.28 3.68 16.50
CA GLY A 82 16.02 3.18 15.35
C GLY A 82 16.03 4.12 14.13
N ASN A 83 15.17 5.14 14.11
CA ASN A 83 15.16 6.24 13.14
C ASN A 83 15.26 7.62 13.83
N ASP A 84 15.94 7.68 14.97
CA ASP A 84 15.99 8.86 15.83
C ASP A 84 16.60 10.10 15.14
N ALA A 85 17.53 9.92 14.20
CA ALA A 85 18.07 11.00 13.37
C ALA A 85 17.03 11.59 12.40
N GLU A 86 16.18 10.74 11.79
CA GLU A 86 15.10 11.19 10.92
C GLU A 86 14.09 12.02 11.71
N ARG A 87 13.71 11.52 12.90
CA ARG A 87 12.77 12.19 13.80
C ARG A 87 13.29 13.53 14.30
N ALA A 88 14.59 13.62 14.59
CA ALA A 88 15.22 14.89 14.94
C ALA A 88 15.12 15.91 13.79
N VAL A 89 15.34 15.48 12.55
CA VAL A 89 15.22 16.36 11.37
C VAL A 89 13.76 16.74 11.11
N GLU A 90 12.81 15.81 11.17
CA GLU A 90 11.37 16.13 11.03
C GLU A 90 10.90 17.12 12.11
N ALA A 91 11.29 16.86 13.37
CA ALA A 91 10.99 17.76 14.47
C ALA A 91 11.58 19.15 14.19
N SER A 92 12.84 19.24 13.74
CA SER A 92 13.45 20.54 13.46
C SER A 92 12.70 21.36 12.42
N LEU A 93 12.17 20.72 11.37
CA LEU A 93 11.37 21.38 10.35
C LEU A 93 10.01 21.81 10.89
N ALA A 94 9.35 20.95 11.68
CA ALA A 94 8.10 21.31 12.34
C ALA A 94 8.28 22.46 13.35
N LEU A 95 9.42 22.53 14.03
CA LEU A 95 9.77 23.66 14.90
C LEU A 95 9.94 24.95 14.06
N GLN A 96 10.57 24.88 12.88
CA GLN A 96 10.66 26.03 11.98
C GLN A 96 9.27 26.48 11.50
N ASP A 97 8.40 25.55 11.09
CA ASP A 97 7.03 25.84 10.65
C ASP A 97 6.18 26.46 11.77
N PHE A 98 6.29 25.92 12.98
CA PHE A 98 5.65 26.50 14.17
C PHE A 98 6.13 27.93 14.41
N MET A 99 7.44 28.19 14.30
CA MET A 99 7.99 29.53 14.49
C MET A 99 7.52 30.52 13.43
N VAL A 100 7.28 30.08 12.19
CA VAL A 100 6.65 30.92 11.16
C VAL A 100 5.24 31.34 11.58
N GLN A 101 4.44 30.43 12.15
CA GLN A 101 3.09 30.76 12.65
C GLN A 101 3.13 31.63 13.91
N TYR A 102 4.10 31.38 14.80
CA TYR A 102 4.29 32.14 16.03
C TYR A 102 4.85 33.55 15.77
N SER A 103 5.51 33.75 14.63
CA SER A 103 6.06 35.05 14.22
C SER A 103 4.99 36.14 14.12
N ASP A 104 3.76 35.81 13.75
CA ASP A 104 2.65 36.78 13.70
C ASP A 104 2.28 37.28 15.11
N GLN A 105 2.31 36.39 16.11
CA GLN A 105 2.08 36.73 17.51
C GLN A 105 3.25 37.53 18.09
N SER A 106 4.49 37.14 17.79
CA SER A 106 5.66 37.89 18.26
C SER A 106 5.75 39.27 17.60
N LEU A 107 5.42 39.41 16.31
CA LEU A 107 5.37 40.69 15.63
C LEU A 107 4.38 41.65 16.30
N ALA A 108 3.21 41.15 16.71
CA ALA A 108 2.21 41.94 17.42
C ALA A 108 2.66 42.39 18.82
N LEU A 109 3.45 41.58 19.53
CA LEU A 109 3.87 41.83 20.91
C LEU A 109 5.16 42.65 21.02
N ILE A 110 6.15 42.39 20.15
CA ILE A 110 7.51 42.94 20.26
C ILE A 110 8.00 43.62 18.97
N GLY A 111 7.15 43.76 17.95
CA GLY A 111 7.47 44.50 16.72
C GLY A 111 8.44 43.80 15.77
N GLN A 112 8.81 42.54 16.04
CA GLN A 112 9.68 41.74 15.17
C GLN A 112 9.34 40.24 15.20
N PRO A 113 9.55 39.50 14.09
CA PRO A 113 9.34 38.06 14.05
C PRO A 113 10.47 37.33 14.79
N LEU A 114 10.11 36.34 15.61
CA LEU A 114 11.09 35.43 16.22
C LEU A 114 11.46 34.32 15.24
N LYS A 115 12.74 33.96 15.21
CA LYS A 115 13.26 32.84 14.44
C LYS A 115 14.05 31.91 15.34
N ILE A 116 14.18 30.66 14.92
CA ILE A 116 15.09 29.71 15.57
C ILE A 116 16.16 29.24 14.59
N ARG A 117 17.31 28.88 15.12
CA ARG A 117 18.37 28.17 14.40
C ARG A 117 18.60 26.83 15.09
N ILE A 118 18.87 25.79 14.30
CA ILE A 118 18.88 24.41 14.79
C ILE A 118 20.14 23.68 14.33
N GLY A 119 20.75 22.93 15.25
CA GLY A 119 21.88 22.04 14.99
C GLY A 119 21.59 20.62 15.45
N ILE A 120 21.90 19.62 14.62
CA ILE A 120 21.63 18.21 14.91
C ILE A 120 22.85 17.33 14.66
N ALA A 121 23.26 16.57 15.66
CA ALA A 121 24.35 15.60 15.58
C ALA A 121 23.91 14.22 16.06
N THR A 122 24.46 13.16 15.47
CA THR A 122 24.07 11.76 15.75
C THR A 122 25.30 10.93 16.08
N GLY A 123 25.31 10.32 17.26
CA GLY A 123 26.50 9.62 17.74
C GLY A 123 26.31 8.92 19.07
N LYS A 124 27.37 8.22 19.49
CA LYS A 124 27.39 7.47 20.74
C LYS A 124 27.50 8.41 21.95
N VAL A 125 26.65 8.18 22.94
CA VAL A 125 26.64 8.87 24.24
C VAL A 125 26.53 7.88 25.38
N PHE A 126 26.94 8.32 26.56
CA PHE A 126 26.47 7.76 27.82
C PHE A 126 25.16 8.46 28.19
N ALA A 127 24.08 7.70 28.39
CA ALA A 127 22.78 8.22 28.82
C ALA A 127 22.48 7.69 30.22
N GLY A 128 22.13 8.56 31.16
CA GLY A 128 21.93 8.15 32.55
C GLY A 128 21.61 9.28 33.51
N TRP A 129 21.41 8.91 34.78
CA TRP A 129 21.17 9.87 35.86
C TRP A 129 22.48 10.48 36.33
N ILE A 130 22.65 11.78 36.08
CA ILE A 130 23.87 12.51 36.41
C ILE A 130 23.55 13.58 37.44
N GLY A 131 24.35 13.63 38.50
CA GLY A 131 24.18 14.58 39.61
C GLY A 131 24.32 13.93 40.99
N HIS A 132 24.15 14.73 42.03
CA HIS A 132 24.17 14.28 43.42
C HIS A 132 22.75 14.14 43.97
N GLU A 133 22.59 13.38 45.05
CA GLU A 133 21.31 13.07 45.68
C GLU A 133 20.55 14.37 46.04
N GLY A 134 19.41 14.61 45.37
CA GLY A 134 18.62 15.86 45.47
C GLY A 134 18.66 16.77 44.24
N ALA A 135 19.59 16.57 43.31
CA ALA A 135 19.70 17.32 42.05
C ALA A 135 20.24 16.43 40.90
N GLN A 136 19.70 15.23 40.76
CA GLN A 136 19.98 14.32 39.63
C GLN A 136 18.99 14.58 38.49
N SER A 137 19.50 14.62 37.26
CA SER A 137 18.68 14.62 36.06
C SER A 137 19.16 13.56 35.07
N TYR A 138 18.21 12.94 34.37
CA TYR A 138 18.52 12.05 33.26
C TYR A 138 18.98 12.88 32.06
N THR A 139 20.21 12.68 31.61
CA THR A 139 20.80 13.46 30.50
C THR A 139 21.83 12.61 29.76
N VAL A 140 22.45 13.17 28.72
CA VAL A 140 23.47 12.49 27.93
C VAL A 140 24.82 13.19 28.03
N ILE A 141 25.89 12.40 28.06
CA ILE A 141 27.27 12.88 27.98
C ILE A 141 27.92 12.25 26.75
N GLY A 142 28.49 13.09 25.90
CA GLY A 142 29.26 12.65 24.75
C GLY A 142 29.66 13.80 23.86
N ASP A 143 30.65 13.55 23.01
CA ASP A 143 31.19 14.53 22.07
C ASP A 143 30.14 15.04 21.08
N VAL A 144 29.16 14.20 20.73
CA VAL A 144 28.04 14.55 19.85
C VAL A 144 27.23 15.75 20.37
N VAL A 145 27.13 15.95 21.69
CA VAL A 145 26.42 17.09 22.29
C VAL A 145 27.12 18.41 21.91
N ASN A 146 28.45 18.44 21.98
CA ASN A 146 29.24 19.61 21.60
C ASN A 146 29.15 19.89 20.09
N ILE A 147 29.07 18.85 19.26
CA ILE A 147 28.92 18.99 17.81
C ILE A 147 27.54 19.58 17.48
N ALA A 148 26.46 19.07 18.07
CA ALA A 148 25.11 19.59 17.85
C ALA A 148 25.00 21.07 18.24
N GLN A 149 25.54 21.43 19.41
CA GLN A 149 25.59 22.83 19.86
C GLN A 149 26.40 23.71 18.90
N ARG A 150 27.53 23.21 18.38
CA ARG A 150 28.35 23.97 17.43
C ARG A 150 27.65 24.18 16.10
N LEU A 151 26.94 23.17 15.60
CA LEU A 151 26.13 23.27 14.38
C LEU A 151 25.03 24.32 14.53
N GLU A 152 24.34 24.33 15.69
CA GLU A 152 23.32 25.33 16.00
C GLU A 152 23.90 26.75 15.94
N GLY A 153 25.01 26.98 16.63
CA GLY A 153 25.63 28.31 16.69
C GLY A 153 26.14 28.82 15.33
N GLU A 154 26.44 27.93 14.38
CA GLU A 154 26.86 28.27 13.02
C GLU A 154 25.68 28.32 12.03
N ALA A 155 24.48 27.87 12.41
CA ALA A 155 23.30 27.87 11.55
C ALA A 155 22.74 29.29 11.36
N GLU A 156 22.24 29.57 10.16
CA GLU A 156 21.57 30.84 9.86
C GLU A 156 20.17 30.87 10.51
N PRO A 157 19.64 32.04 10.92
CA PRO A 157 18.29 32.14 11.48
C PRO A 157 17.22 31.60 10.53
N GLY A 158 16.47 30.59 10.98
CA GLY A 158 15.47 29.88 10.16
C GLY A 158 16.01 28.64 9.44
N SER A 159 17.25 28.22 9.69
CA SER A 159 17.87 27.05 9.05
C SER A 159 18.15 25.91 10.03
N VAL A 160 18.36 24.72 9.46
CA VAL A 160 18.75 23.51 10.19
C VAL A 160 20.07 22.99 9.62
N LEU A 161 21.07 22.84 10.48
CA LEU A 161 22.36 22.23 10.13
C LEU A 161 22.52 20.85 10.76
N ILE A 162 23.04 19.91 9.97
CA ILE A 162 23.33 18.55 10.39
C ILE A 162 24.78 18.16 10.05
N GLU A 163 25.39 17.30 10.86
CA GLU A 163 26.70 16.71 10.53
C GLU A 163 26.60 15.52 9.58
N GLU A 164 27.76 15.06 9.07
CA GLU A 164 27.86 13.90 8.19
C GLU A 164 27.23 12.61 8.75
N ALA A 165 27.36 12.33 10.05
CA ALA A 165 26.75 11.15 10.65
C ALA A 165 25.21 11.21 10.57
N THR A 166 24.61 12.32 10.97
CA THR A 166 23.18 12.58 10.82
C THR A 166 22.76 12.53 9.34
N TYR A 167 23.52 13.17 8.44
CA TYR A 167 23.28 13.16 7.00
C TYR A 167 23.23 11.74 6.43
N ARG A 168 24.13 10.83 6.82
CA ARG A 168 24.11 9.44 6.37
C ARG A 168 22.84 8.69 6.75
N HIS A 169 22.21 9.06 7.87
CA HIS A 169 20.93 8.48 8.29
C HIS A 169 19.73 9.06 7.55
N VAL A 170 19.82 10.30 7.09
CA VAL A 170 18.68 11.04 6.50
C VAL A 170 18.82 11.31 5.00
N ARG A 171 19.96 10.94 4.38
CA ARG A 171 20.21 11.11 2.94
C ARG A 171 19.17 10.35 2.12
N GLY A 172 18.65 11.00 1.09
CA GLY A 172 17.54 10.48 0.29
C GLY A 172 16.16 10.64 0.91
N LEU A 173 16.06 10.91 2.22
CA LEU A 173 14.80 11.23 2.91
C LEU A 173 14.49 12.73 2.90
N PHE A 174 15.50 13.59 3.04
CA PHE A 174 15.36 15.04 3.04
C PHE A 174 16.27 15.66 1.99
N PRO A 175 15.84 16.76 1.34
CA PRO A 175 16.73 17.55 0.50
C PRO A 175 17.78 18.22 1.40
N CYS A 176 19.06 17.93 1.15
CA CYS A 176 20.17 18.53 1.88
C CYS A 176 21.24 19.07 0.93
N THR A 177 21.81 20.22 1.26
CA THR A 177 22.93 20.83 0.53
C THR A 177 24.19 20.82 1.39
N ALA A 178 25.34 20.55 0.78
CA ALA A 178 26.61 20.58 1.50
C ALA A 178 27.02 22.03 1.80
N ARG A 179 27.31 22.34 3.07
CA ARG A 179 27.69 23.68 3.53
C ARG A 179 29.19 23.85 3.76
N GLY A 180 29.95 22.75 3.79
CA GLY A 180 31.41 22.73 3.97
C GLY A 180 31.84 22.13 5.30
N GLU A 181 33.08 22.42 5.71
CA GLU A 181 33.73 21.88 6.92
C GLU A 181 33.78 22.92 8.04
N LEU A 182 33.31 22.55 9.24
CA LEU A 182 33.26 23.40 10.44
C LEU A 182 34.30 22.97 11.48
N SER A 183 34.96 23.95 12.10
CA SER A 183 35.85 23.73 13.24
C SER A 183 35.06 23.70 14.55
N VAL A 184 35.25 22.63 15.32
CA VAL A 184 34.70 22.47 16.69
C VAL A 184 35.82 22.76 17.69
N ARG A 185 35.59 23.70 18.61
CA ARG A 185 36.57 24.05 19.65
C ARG A 185 36.92 22.81 20.48
N GLY A 186 38.22 22.55 20.66
CA GLY A 186 38.71 21.39 21.41
C GLY A 186 38.90 20.11 20.58
N ARG A 187 38.61 20.12 19.27
CA ARG A 187 38.91 19.05 18.31
C ARG A 187 39.91 19.51 17.25
N GLY A 188 40.78 18.61 16.81
CA GLY A 188 41.68 18.82 15.66
C GLY A 188 41.08 18.46 14.30
N GLN A 189 39.91 17.80 14.26
CA GLN A 189 39.23 17.37 13.04
C GLN A 189 38.04 18.29 12.71
N LEU A 190 37.93 18.66 11.43
CA LEU A 190 36.81 19.40 10.88
C LEU A 190 35.58 18.49 10.72
N VAL A 191 34.39 19.05 10.95
CA VAL A 191 33.10 18.35 10.80
C VAL A 191 32.42 18.83 9.55
N LYS A 192 32.09 17.93 8.61
CA LYS A 192 31.29 18.29 7.43
C LYS A 192 29.85 18.57 7.84
N ALA A 193 29.34 19.72 7.40
CA ALA A 193 28.00 20.20 7.69
C ALA A 193 27.14 20.27 6.43
N PHE A 194 25.85 20.01 6.61
CA PHE A 194 24.83 20.02 5.56
C PHE A 194 23.63 20.84 6.04
N THR A 195 23.02 21.60 5.15
CA THR A 195 21.77 22.33 5.41
C THR A 195 20.60 21.46 4.98
N VAL A 196 19.55 21.37 5.81
CA VAL A 196 18.28 20.74 5.43
C VAL A 196 17.39 21.80 4.78
N GLU A 197 17.02 21.60 3.51
CA GLU A 197 16.36 22.61 2.67
C GLU A 197 14.82 22.58 2.77
N GLY A 198 14.23 21.49 3.28
CA GLY A 198 12.78 21.37 3.35
C GLY A 198 12.29 20.03 3.87
N GLY A 199 10.96 19.90 3.86
CA GLY A 199 10.22 18.71 4.26
C GLY A 199 10.73 17.42 3.62
N ARG A 200 10.38 16.29 4.26
CA ARG A 200 10.68 14.96 3.74
C ARG A 200 10.26 14.86 2.28
N SER A 201 11.16 14.38 1.44
CA SER A 201 10.85 14.14 0.04
C SER A 201 9.71 13.11 -0.02
N ARG A 202 8.60 13.48 -0.70
CA ARG A 202 7.39 12.65 -0.88
C ARG A 202 7.65 11.29 -1.56
N PHE A 203 8.87 11.11 -2.02
CA PHE A 203 9.35 10.13 -2.96
C PHE A 203 10.50 9.28 -2.41
N ALA A 204 10.87 9.55 -1.15
CA ALA A 204 12.04 9.01 -0.50
C ALA A 204 11.88 7.56 -0.03
N VAL A 205 12.91 6.75 -0.28
CA VAL A 205 13.10 5.45 0.38
C VAL A 205 14.23 5.57 1.38
N ARG A 206 14.08 4.89 2.52
CA ARG A 206 15.17 4.77 3.49
C ARG A 206 16.32 4.00 2.86
N ILE A 207 17.42 4.70 2.59
CA ILE A 207 18.68 4.14 2.10
C ILE A 207 19.66 4.16 3.29
N GLY A 208 19.49 3.18 4.18
CA GLY A 208 20.37 3.01 5.34
C GLY A 208 21.25 1.79 5.15
N SER A 209 22.52 1.86 5.54
CA SER A 209 23.34 0.65 5.62
C SER A 209 22.65 -0.37 6.53
N ARG A 210 22.51 -1.61 6.04
CA ARG A 210 21.92 -2.70 6.83
C ARG A 210 22.98 -3.16 7.82
N HIS A 211 22.63 -3.18 9.10
CA HIS A 211 23.56 -3.59 10.15
C HIS A 211 23.10 -4.90 10.78
N LEU A 212 24.04 -5.77 11.15
CA LEU A 212 23.86 -6.89 12.05
C LEU A 212 24.61 -6.54 13.34
N TYR A 213 23.89 -6.23 14.43
CA TYR A 213 24.52 -5.80 15.71
C TYR A 213 25.55 -4.66 15.54
N GLY A 214 25.23 -3.64 14.73
CA GLY A 214 26.11 -2.49 14.47
C GLY A 214 27.17 -2.72 13.39
N ALA A 215 27.28 -3.94 12.83
CA ALA A 215 28.14 -4.26 11.70
C ALA A 215 27.42 -4.04 10.36
N GLU A 216 27.86 -3.09 9.52
CA GLU A 216 27.36 -3.01 8.13
C GLU A 216 27.53 -4.36 7.42
N VAL A 217 26.46 -4.85 6.81
CA VAL A 217 26.45 -6.09 6.03
C VAL A 217 26.94 -5.77 4.62
N ALA A 218 28.01 -6.42 4.16
CA ALA A 218 28.52 -6.25 2.81
C ALA A 218 27.55 -6.83 1.76
N PHE A 219 27.52 -6.20 0.58
CA PHE A 219 26.93 -6.78 -0.62
C PHE A 219 28.02 -7.59 -1.34
N VAL A 220 27.84 -8.91 -1.45
CA VAL A 220 28.89 -9.84 -1.92
C VAL A 220 28.34 -10.78 -2.99
N GLY A 221 29.13 -11.04 -4.03
CA GLY A 221 28.87 -12.11 -5.02
C GLY A 221 27.73 -11.83 -5.98
N ARG A 222 27.41 -10.55 -6.22
CA ARG A 222 26.30 -10.09 -7.07
C ARG A 222 26.69 -8.95 -7.99
N ASP A 223 27.98 -8.90 -8.35
CA ASP A 223 28.58 -7.80 -9.10
C ASP A 223 27.99 -7.68 -10.51
N ASP A 224 27.72 -8.81 -11.17
CA ASP A 224 27.14 -8.85 -12.51
C ASP A 224 25.68 -8.40 -12.52
N GLU A 225 24.86 -8.89 -11.57
CA GLU A 225 23.45 -8.54 -11.49
C GLU A 225 23.25 -7.06 -11.15
N ILE A 226 24.02 -6.52 -10.20
CA ILE A 226 23.92 -5.10 -9.85
C ILE A 226 24.41 -4.21 -10.99
N GLU A 227 25.50 -4.58 -11.70
CA GLU A 227 26.00 -3.76 -12.81
C GLU A 227 25.04 -3.75 -14.01
N ARG A 228 24.34 -4.87 -14.25
CA ARG A 228 23.27 -4.92 -15.24
C ARG A 228 22.10 -3.99 -14.87
N LEU A 229 21.67 -3.98 -13.60
CA LEU A 229 20.63 -3.06 -13.12
C LEU A 229 21.06 -1.59 -13.22
N ARG A 230 22.30 -1.28 -12.83
CA ARG A 230 22.87 0.07 -12.97
C ARG A 230 22.85 0.52 -14.42
N THR A 231 23.25 -0.36 -15.34
CA THR A 231 23.25 -0.05 -16.78
C THR A 231 21.84 0.24 -17.29
N ILE A 232 20.85 -0.56 -16.89
CA ILE A 232 19.45 -0.33 -17.24
C ILE A 232 18.96 1.01 -16.69
N TRP A 233 19.23 1.31 -15.42
CA TRP A 233 18.85 2.57 -14.79
C TRP A 233 19.47 3.79 -15.47
N ARG A 234 20.78 3.75 -15.73
CA ARG A 234 21.49 4.83 -16.44
C ARG A 234 20.88 5.08 -17.82
N SER A 235 20.54 4.02 -18.56
CA SER A 235 19.90 4.13 -19.87
C SER A 235 18.46 4.66 -19.77
N CYS A 236 17.67 4.18 -18.81
CA CYS A 236 16.32 4.66 -18.51
C CYS A 236 16.31 6.18 -18.31
N ARG A 237 17.26 6.70 -17.52
CA ARG A 237 17.39 8.13 -17.25
C ARG A 237 17.91 8.92 -18.44
N ARG A 238 19.06 8.52 -18.99
CA ARG A 238 19.76 9.29 -20.03
C ARG A 238 18.95 9.38 -21.32
N GLU A 239 18.21 8.33 -21.66
CA GLU A 239 17.40 8.27 -22.88
C GLU A 239 15.94 8.65 -22.65
N SER A 240 15.54 8.94 -21.40
CA SER A 240 14.14 9.18 -21.01
C SER A 240 13.18 8.10 -21.53
N ARG A 241 13.52 6.84 -21.26
CA ARG A 241 12.79 5.66 -21.77
C ARG A 241 12.41 4.71 -20.66
N GLY A 242 11.25 4.07 -20.84
CA GLY A 242 10.73 3.11 -19.89
C GLY A 242 11.42 1.76 -20.02
N TYR A 243 11.67 1.11 -18.88
CA TYR A 243 12.24 -0.23 -18.81
C TYR A 243 11.44 -1.10 -17.83
N ALA A 244 11.39 -2.39 -18.10
CA ALA A 244 10.87 -3.38 -17.18
C ALA A 244 11.98 -4.35 -16.77
N VAL A 245 12.04 -4.73 -15.51
CA VAL A 245 12.95 -5.74 -14.99
C VAL A 245 12.14 -6.76 -14.21
N SER A 246 12.39 -8.04 -14.42
CA SER A 246 11.85 -9.11 -13.58
C SER A 246 12.99 -9.88 -12.94
N VAL A 247 12.96 -9.94 -11.60
CA VAL A 247 13.91 -10.65 -10.77
C VAL A 247 13.25 -11.87 -10.16
N PHE A 248 13.76 -13.04 -10.51
CA PHE A 248 13.29 -14.32 -10.02
C PHE A 248 14.27 -14.86 -8.99
N ALA A 249 13.77 -15.18 -7.80
CA ALA A 249 14.59 -15.82 -6.78
C ALA A 249 13.73 -16.58 -5.78
N SER A 250 14.30 -17.59 -5.16
CA SER A 250 13.76 -18.20 -3.94
C SER A 250 13.79 -17.22 -2.76
N GLU A 251 13.17 -17.61 -1.65
CA GLU A 251 13.17 -16.81 -0.43
C GLU A 251 14.59 -16.71 0.17
N GLY A 252 14.94 -15.54 0.72
CA GLY A 252 16.25 -15.31 1.34
C GLY A 252 17.43 -15.05 0.38
N GLN A 253 17.26 -15.23 -0.93
CA GLN A 253 18.31 -15.07 -1.96
C GLN A 253 18.82 -13.63 -2.19
N GLY A 254 18.20 -12.62 -1.56
CA GLY A 254 18.66 -11.23 -1.60
C GLY A 254 17.93 -10.29 -2.57
N LYS A 255 16.70 -10.61 -3.03
CA LYS A 255 15.90 -9.71 -3.91
C LYS A 255 15.76 -8.29 -3.36
N SER A 256 15.27 -8.15 -2.12
CA SER A 256 15.13 -6.84 -1.48
C SER A 256 16.49 -6.17 -1.24
N ARG A 257 17.57 -6.95 -1.06
CA ARG A 257 18.92 -6.42 -0.93
C ARG A 257 19.42 -5.84 -2.25
N LEU A 258 19.13 -6.50 -3.37
CA LEU A 258 19.48 -6.00 -4.70
C LEU A 258 18.79 -4.66 -5.02
N VAL A 259 17.50 -4.54 -4.69
CA VAL A 259 16.74 -3.27 -4.80
C VAL A 259 17.35 -2.20 -3.90
N HIS A 260 17.71 -2.56 -2.66
CA HIS A 260 18.34 -1.64 -1.72
C HIS A 260 19.69 -1.11 -2.22
N GLU A 261 20.56 -1.98 -2.74
CA GLU A 261 21.85 -1.55 -3.28
C GLU A 261 21.70 -0.70 -4.53
N LEU A 262 20.75 -1.03 -5.40
CA LEU A 262 20.40 -0.16 -6.52
C LEU A 262 20.07 1.24 -5.99
N LEU A 263 19.10 1.35 -5.09
CA LEU A 263 18.69 2.62 -4.47
C LEU A 263 19.84 3.37 -3.81
N LYS A 264 20.74 2.66 -3.12
CA LYS A 264 21.94 3.25 -2.48
C LYS A 264 22.80 3.99 -3.50
N ASP A 265 23.15 3.31 -4.59
CA ASP A 265 23.92 3.91 -5.66
C ASP A 265 23.17 5.08 -6.32
N LEU A 266 21.83 4.98 -6.46
CA LEU A 266 21.01 6.05 -7.06
C LEU A 266 21.04 7.34 -6.23
N SER A 267 21.18 7.25 -4.91
CA SER A 267 21.28 8.42 -4.04
C SER A 267 22.62 9.13 -4.10
N GLU A 268 23.68 8.43 -4.49
CA GLU A 268 25.04 8.98 -4.57
C GLU A 268 25.27 9.76 -5.89
N ASP A 269 24.52 9.42 -6.95
CA ASP A 269 24.52 10.10 -8.26
C ASP A 269 23.70 11.41 -8.32
N GLY A 270 23.20 11.91 -7.18
CA GLY A 270 22.56 13.22 -7.06
C GLY A 270 21.14 13.36 -7.67
N ALA A 271 20.53 12.26 -8.12
CA ALA A 271 19.19 12.26 -8.69
C ALA A 271 18.35 11.12 -8.13
N VAL A 272 17.87 11.34 -6.91
CA VAL A 272 17.02 10.42 -6.16
C VAL A 272 15.72 10.20 -6.94
N PRO A 273 15.37 8.95 -7.31
CA PRO A 273 14.12 8.69 -8.01
C PRO A 273 12.91 8.79 -7.07
N ALA A 274 11.75 9.02 -7.65
CA ALA A 274 10.50 8.66 -7.00
C ALA A 274 10.37 7.16 -6.90
N VAL A 275 10.15 6.63 -5.70
CA VAL A 275 9.97 5.19 -5.52
C VAL A 275 8.56 4.87 -5.04
N GLY A 276 7.85 4.08 -5.82
CA GLY A 276 6.62 3.43 -5.40
C GLY A 276 6.90 1.97 -5.09
N ILE A 277 6.59 1.51 -3.89
CA ILE A 277 6.75 0.10 -3.50
C ILE A 277 5.37 -0.48 -3.19
N GLY A 278 5.02 -1.59 -3.82
CA GLY A 278 3.79 -2.33 -3.56
C GLY A 278 4.05 -3.82 -3.52
N ALA A 279 3.38 -4.53 -2.61
CA ALA A 279 3.48 -5.98 -2.52
C ALA A 279 2.15 -6.64 -2.91
N CYS A 280 2.24 -7.78 -3.60
CA CYS A 280 1.08 -8.64 -3.82
C CYS A 280 0.89 -9.53 -2.59
N SER A 281 -0.25 -9.41 -1.90
CA SER A 281 -0.48 -10.22 -0.70
C SER A 281 -0.77 -11.69 -1.05
N HIS A 282 -0.33 -12.59 -0.18
CA HIS A 282 -0.60 -14.04 -0.27
C HIS A 282 -2.10 -14.36 -0.34
N HIS A 283 -2.93 -13.48 0.21
CA HIS A 283 -4.39 -13.64 0.19
C HIS A 283 -5.03 -13.23 -1.13
N GLY A 284 -4.31 -12.53 -2.04
CA GLY A 284 -4.62 -12.42 -3.48
C GLY A 284 -6.06 -12.04 -3.83
N ARG A 285 -6.71 -11.24 -2.96
CA ARG A 285 -8.16 -11.00 -3.01
C ARG A 285 -8.54 -9.61 -3.51
N ALA A 286 -7.63 -8.65 -3.44
CA ALA A 286 -7.81 -7.32 -4.01
C ALA A 286 -7.14 -7.22 -5.40
N PRO A 287 -7.84 -6.77 -6.45
CA PRO A 287 -7.35 -6.86 -7.84
C PRO A 287 -6.09 -6.02 -8.15
N LEU A 288 -5.92 -4.89 -7.45
CA LEU A 288 -4.89 -3.88 -7.72
C LEU A 288 -4.14 -3.46 -6.44
N GLU A 289 -4.07 -4.35 -5.46
CA GLU A 289 -3.54 -4.06 -4.11
C GLU A 289 -2.14 -3.42 -4.13
N ALA A 290 -1.23 -3.98 -4.93
CA ALA A 290 0.13 -3.47 -5.03
C ALA A 290 0.16 -2.05 -5.61
N PHE A 291 -0.73 -1.72 -6.54
CA PHE A 291 -0.82 -0.38 -7.12
C PHE A 291 -1.51 0.60 -6.17
N GLU A 292 -2.48 0.16 -5.36
CA GLU A 292 -3.02 0.98 -4.28
C GLU A 292 -1.88 1.38 -3.31
N GLU A 293 -1.03 0.43 -2.89
CA GLU A 293 0.13 0.72 -2.03
C GLU A 293 1.13 1.67 -2.70
N ILE A 294 1.43 1.47 -3.98
CA ILE A 294 2.33 2.33 -4.75
C ILE A 294 1.79 3.76 -4.80
N ILE A 295 0.52 3.94 -5.16
CA ILE A 295 -0.09 5.26 -5.32
C ILE A 295 -0.19 5.99 -3.98
N LEU A 296 -0.64 5.29 -2.93
CA LEU A 296 -0.62 5.83 -1.57
C LEU A 296 0.78 6.24 -1.15
N GLY A 297 1.78 5.38 -1.37
CA GLY A 297 3.17 5.66 -1.05
C GLY A 297 3.72 6.88 -1.79
N LEU A 298 3.42 7.02 -3.09
CA LEU A 298 3.83 8.17 -3.90
C LEU A 298 3.15 9.48 -3.46
N ALA A 299 1.95 9.43 -2.90
CA ALA A 299 1.30 10.59 -2.31
C ALA A 299 1.79 10.91 -0.89
N GLY A 300 2.61 10.05 -0.29
CA GLY A 300 3.01 10.16 1.11
C GLY A 300 1.92 9.70 2.10
N CYS A 301 0.95 8.93 1.63
CA CYS A 301 -0.17 8.43 2.41
C CYS A 301 -0.01 6.98 2.85
N HIS A 302 -0.77 6.60 3.88
CA HIS A 302 -0.93 5.21 4.30
C HIS A 302 -2.39 4.77 4.18
N ARG A 303 -2.64 3.47 3.86
CA ARG A 303 -3.99 2.91 3.67
C ARG A 303 -4.93 3.12 4.87
N ARG A 304 -4.35 3.33 6.07
CA ARG A 304 -5.10 3.50 7.32
C ARG A 304 -5.33 4.96 7.71
N GLU A 305 -4.91 5.91 6.88
CA GLU A 305 -5.26 7.31 7.08
C GLU A 305 -6.74 7.55 6.79
N SER A 306 -7.31 8.60 7.41
CA SER A 306 -8.70 8.98 7.15
C SER A 306 -8.90 9.33 5.67
N ALA A 307 -10.08 9.00 5.13
CA ALA A 307 -10.42 9.25 3.73
C ALA A 307 -10.13 10.69 3.28
N ASP A 308 -10.44 11.69 4.11
CA ASP A 308 -10.21 13.11 3.80
C ASP A 308 -8.74 13.45 3.55
N VAL A 309 -7.83 12.84 4.33
CA VAL A 309 -6.38 13.05 4.18
C VAL A 309 -5.90 12.43 2.88
N ILE A 310 -6.31 11.19 2.60
CA ILE A 310 -5.93 10.49 1.37
C ILE A 310 -6.43 11.27 0.14
N VAL A 311 -7.68 11.74 0.16
CA VAL A 311 -8.26 12.55 -0.93
C VAL A 311 -7.48 13.85 -1.13
N GLN A 312 -7.14 14.55 -0.05
CA GLN A 312 -6.39 15.80 -0.11
C GLN A 312 -4.98 15.62 -0.68
N GLU A 313 -4.23 14.63 -0.18
CA GLU A 313 -2.86 14.38 -0.66
C GLU A 313 -2.85 13.81 -2.08
N MET A 314 -3.84 13.00 -2.46
CA MET A 314 -3.99 12.58 -3.87
C MET A 314 -4.20 13.78 -4.79
N GLY A 315 -5.09 14.71 -4.43
CA GLY A 315 -5.30 15.93 -5.20
C GLY A 315 -3.99 16.69 -5.42
N ARG A 316 -3.21 16.90 -4.34
CA ARG A 316 -1.89 17.56 -4.41
C ARG A 316 -0.89 16.82 -5.31
N LEU A 317 -0.88 15.48 -5.27
CA LEU A 317 0.00 14.68 -6.12
C LEU A 317 -0.40 14.81 -7.60
N VAL A 318 -1.69 14.78 -7.88
CA VAL A 318 -2.22 14.88 -9.26
C VAL A 318 -1.99 16.29 -9.81
N ASP A 319 -2.22 17.34 -9.03
CA ASP A 319 -1.97 18.73 -9.43
C ASP A 319 -0.50 18.98 -9.78
N LEU A 320 0.43 18.29 -9.11
CA LEU A 320 1.86 18.34 -9.44
C LEU A 320 2.16 17.67 -10.79
N ALA A 321 1.46 16.59 -11.11
CA ALA A 321 1.71 15.77 -12.29
C ALA A 321 0.99 16.30 -13.55
N ILE A 322 -0.20 16.87 -13.39
CA ILE A 322 -1.13 17.21 -14.48
C ILE A 322 -1.48 18.69 -14.42
N SER A 323 -1.02 19.45 -15.42
CA SER A 323 -1.21 20.90 -15.48
C SER A 323 -2.63 21.32 -15.88
N SER A 324 -3.42 20.45 -16.51
CA SER A 324 -4.81 20.75 -16.90
C SER A 324 -5.74 20.51 -15.70
N PRO A 325 -6.44 21.53 -15.18
CA PRO A 325 -7.31 21.38 -14.00
C PRO A 325 -8.46 20.39 -14.22
N GLU A 326 -9.03 20.36 -15.42
CA GLU A 326 -10.12 19.45 -15.79
C GLU A 326 -9.64 18.00 -15.74
N ARG A 327 -8.51 17.72 -16.40
CA ARG A 327 -7.92 16.37 -16.40
C ARG A 327 -7.41 15.96 -15.02
N ALA A 328 -6.85 16.89 -14.25
CA ALA A 328 -6.41 16.64 -12.88
C ALA A 328 -7.59 16.21 -11.99
N LYS A 329 -8.75 16.85 -12.13
CA LYS A 329 -9.97 16.47 -11.41
C LYS A 329 -10.45 15.07 -11.79
N GLU A 330 -10.48 14.75 -13.08
CA GLU A 330 -10.84 13.41 -13.56
C GLU A 330 -9.90 12.32 -13.01
N VAL A 331 -8.59 12.52 -13.14
CA VAL A 331 -7.57 11.56 -12.67
C VAL A 331 -7.66 11.39 -11.15
N THR A 332 -7.83 12.47 -10.40
CA THR A 332 -8.01 12.43 -8.94
C THR A 332 -9.23 11.57 -8.58
N GLN A 333 -10.36 11.75 -9.29
CA GLN A 333 -11.58 10.99 -9.03
C GLN A 333 -11.40 9.49 -9.31
N GLU A 334 -10.66 9.13 -10.36
CA GLU A 334 -10.36 7.73 -10.70
C GLU A 334 -9.38 7.08 -9.72
N LEU A 335 -8.37 7.81 -9.24
CA LEU A 335 -7.44 7.32 -8.22
C LEU A 335 -8.14 7.15 -6.85
N ILE A 336 -9.04 8.07 -6.47
CA ILE A 336 -9.87 7.95 -5.26
C ILE A 336 -10.78 6.72 -5.34
N TRP A 337 -11.33 6.45 -6.54
CA TRP A 337 -12.11 5.24 -6.78
C TRP A 337 -11.24 3.97 -6.70
N LEU A 338 -10.04 3.98 -7.28
CA LEU A 338 -9.08 2.87 -7.24
C LEU A 338 -8.75 2.46 -5.80
N VAL A 339 -8.48 3.43 -4.92
CA VAL A 339 -8.19 3.16 -3.50
C VAL A 339 -9.45 2.85 -2.67
N GLY A 340 -10.62 2.73 -3.30
CA GLY A 340 -11.85 2.29 -2.64
C GLY A 340 -12.55 3.35 -1.79
N LEU A 341 -12.24 4.64 -1.99
CA LEU A 341 -12.85 5.79 -1.31
C LEU A 341 -13.94 6.49 -2.16
N GLY A 342 -14.05 6.15 -3.45
CA GLY A 342 -15.06 6.73 -4.35
C GLY A 342 -16.48 6.19 -4.16
N ALA A 343 -17.48 6.98 -4.56
CA ALA A 343 -18.88 6.57 -4.60
C ALA A 343 -19.13 5.42 -5.60
N GLU A 344 -20.21 4.67 -5.38
CA GLU A 344 -20.65 3.58 -6.26
C GLU A 344 -20.90 4.11 -7.67
N SER A 345 -20.13 3.61 -8.63
CA SER A 345 -20.33 3.94 -10.04
C SER A 345 -20.65 2.69 -10.84
N VAL A 346 -21.83 2.67 -11.47
CA VAL A 346 -22.29 1.59 -12.33
C VAL A 346 -21.62 1.74 -13.72
N GLY A 347 -20.37 1.26 -13.85
CA GLY A 347 -19.53 1.67 -14.99
C GLY A 347 -18.22 0.92 -15.25
N GLY A 348 -17.96 -0.28 -14.72
CA GLY A 348 -16.58 -0.62 -14.36
C GLY A 348 -15.58 -1.26 -15.35
N ALA A 349 -15.93 -1.78 -16.55
CA ALA A 349 -14.89 -2.16 -17.54
C ALA A 349 -14.24 -0.91 -18.17
N SER A 350 -15.08 0.08 -18.45
CA SER A 350 -14.69 1.40 -18.91
C SER A 350 -13.95 2.17 -17.82
N LYS A 351 -14.41 2.03 -16.57
CA LYS A 351 -13.73 2.62 -15.41
C LYS A 351 -12.39 1.97 -15.11
N ARG A 352 -12.20 0.68 -15.42
CA ARG A 352 -10.89 0.02 -15.32
C ARG A 352 -9.90 0.61 -16.31
N GLU A 353 -10.30 0.76 -17.57
CA GLU A 353 -9.47 1.42 -18.59
C GLU A 353 -9.18 2.88 -18.22
N SER A 354 -10.18 3.58 -17.69
CA SER A 354 -10.03 4.94 -17.14
C SER A 354 -9.02 4.98 -15.98
N ALA A 355 -9.11 4.06 -15.02
CA ALA A 355 -8.19 3.96 -13.88
C ALA A 355 -6.75 3.59 -14.32
N PHE A 356 -6.60 2.67 -15.27
CA PHE A 356 -5.29 2.34 -15.86
C PHE A 356 -4.71 3.56 -16.57
N GLY A 357 -5.53 4.26 -17.35
CA GLY A 357 -5.18 5.53 -18.00
C GLY A 357 -4.79 6.60 -16.99
N ALA A 358 -5.53 6.75 -15.88
CA ALA A 358 -5.27 7.71 -14.82
C ALA A 358 -3.92 7.44 -14.11
N ILE A 359 -3.62 6.18 -13.79
CA ILE A 359 -2.30 5.79 -13.25
C ILE A 359 -1.20 6.09 -14.28
N GLY A 360 -1.43 5.76 -15.55
CA GLY A 360 -0.49 6.07 -16.62
C GLY A 360 -0.21 7.55 -16.75
N ASP A 361 -1.25 8.38 -16.78
CA ASP A 361 -1.16 9.84 -16.91
C ASP A 361 -0.46 10.47 -15.70
N LEU A 362 -0.78 10.00 -14.49
CA LEU A 362 -0.09 10.40 -13.26
C LEU A 362 1.41 10.12 -13.37
N LEU A 363 1.80 8.88 -13.71
CA LEU A 363 3.20 8.47 -13.77
C LEU A 363 3.95 9.21 -14.89
N VAL A 364 3.33 9.42 -16.06
CA VAL A 364 3.91 10.26 -17.12
C VAL A 364 4.14 11.69 -16.62
N GLY A 365 3.15 12.28 -15.94
CA GLY A 365 3.26 13.63 -15.38
C GLY A 365 4.37 13.76 -14.34
N LEU A 366 4.40 12.85 -13.36
CA LEU A 366 5.43 12.80 -12.31
C LEU A 366 6.83 12.58 -12.89
N SER A 367 6.96 11.76 -13.94
CA SER A 367 8.26 11.42 -14.55
C SER A 367 8.97 12.62 -15.19
N LYS A 368 8.25 13.71 -15.44
CA LYS A 368 8.82 14.98 -15.95
C LYS A 368 9.62 15.72 -14.90
N HIS A 369 9.29 15.55 -13.62
CA HIS A 369 9.99 16.21 -12.50
C HIS A 369 11.20 15.39 -12.06
N GLN A 370 11.07 14.08 -12.02
CA GLN A 370 12.17 13.16 -11.68
C GLN A 370 11.88 11.74 -12.17
N PRO A 371 12.93 10.92 -12.39
CA PRO A 371 12.77 9.51 -12.74
C PRO A 371 11.98 8.71 -11.69
N ILE A 372 11.25 7.68 -12.11
CA ILE A 372 10.42 6.86 -11.22
C ILE A 372 10.91 5.40 -11.21
N LEU A 373 11.00 4.80 -10.04
CA LEU A 373 11.20 3.37 -9.82
C LEU A 373 9.95 2.78 -9.16
N LEU A 374 9.28 1.86 -9.85
CA LEU A 374 8.15 1.11 -9.31
C LEU A 374 8.61 -0.29 -8.91
N VAL A 375 8.57 -0.63 -7.63
CA VAL A 375 8.95 -1.94 -7.12
C VAL A 375 7.70 -2.73 -6.76
N LEU A 376 7.48 -3.83 -7.48
CA LEU A 376 6.40 -4.78 -7.24
C LEU A 376 6.96 -6.04 -6.60
N GLU A 377 6.67 -6.25 -5.32
CA GLU A 377 7.08 -7.44 -4.57
C GLU A 377 6.06 -8.58 -4.73
N ASP A 378 6.57 -9.82 -4.68
CA ASP A 378 5.79 -11.05 -4.60
C ASP A 378 4.79 -11.28 -5.75
N LEU A 379 5.18 -10.99 -7.00
CA LEU A 379 4.32 -11.09 -8.19
C LEU A 379 3.71 -12.49 -8.44
N HIS A 380 4.28 -13.53 -7.83
CA HIS A 380 3.70 -14.88 -7.84
C HIS A 380 2.30 -14.96 -7.18
N TRP A 381 1.93 -13.97 -6.36
CA TRP A 381 0.57 -13.82 -5.81
C TRP A 381 -0.29 -12.79 -6.55
N ALA A 382 0.22 -12.19 -7.63
CA ALA A 382 -0.46 -11.11 -8.32
C ALA A 382 -1.77 -11.57 -8.96
N ALA A 383 -2.85 -10.81 -8.72
CA ALA A 383 -4.10 -10.97 -9.44
C ALA A 383 -3.90 -10.73 -10.95
N PRO A 384 -4.71 -11.35 -11.83
CA PRO A 384 -4.69 -11.10 -13.27
C PRO A 384 -4.67 -9.62 -13.65
N GLN A 385 -5.42 -8.77 -12.94
CA GLN A 385 -5.53 -7.33 -13.22
C GLN A 385 -4.24 -6.58 -12.90
N THR A 386 -3.55 -6.94 -11.81
CA THR A 386 -2.24 -6.38 -11.49
C THR A 386 -1.25 -6.70 -12.62
N ARG A 387 -1.26 -7.93 -13.13
CA ARG A 387 -0.42 -8.36 -14.27
C ARG A 387 -0.77 -7.62 -15.56
N SER A 388 -2.07 -7.46 -15.86
CA SER A 388 -2.54 -6.66 -17.00
C SER A 388 -2.15 -5.18 -16.88
N LEU A 389 -2.20 -4.59 -15.68
CA LEU A 389 -1.79 -3.20 -15.45
C LEU A 389 -0.28 -3.02 -15.68
N ILE A 390 0.55 -3.97 -15.22
CA ILE A 390 2.01 -3.93 -15.48
C ILE A 390 2.28 -3.91 -16.98
N ARG A 391 1.60 -4.77 -17.77
CA ARG A 391 1.72 -4.81 -19.23
C ARG A 391 1.29 -3.49 -19.87
N PHE A 392 0.13 -2.98 -19.47
CA PHE A 392 -0.39 -1.70 -19.94
C PHE A 392 0.59 -0.55 -19.65
N LEU A 393 1.08 -0.45 -18.42
CA LEU A 393 2.02 0.60 -18.01
C LEU A 393 3.36 0.48 -18.72
N SER A 394 3.87 -0.74 -18.92
CA SER A 394 5.11 -0.97 -19.67
C SER A 394 5.03 -0.39 -21.09
N GLN A 395 3.89 -0.57 -21.77
CA GLN A 395 3.64 0.02 -23.08
C GLN A 395 3.42 1.54 -23.01
N ARG A 396 2.59 2.01 -22.07
CA ARG A 396 2.22 3.42 -21.91
C ARG A 396 3.40 4.31 -21.51
N LEU A 397 4.35 3.78 -20.75
CA LEU A 397 5.51 4.49 -20.17
C LEU A 397 6.80 4.27 -20.97
N ARG A 398 6.72 3.71 -22.18
CA ARG A 398 7.88 3.38 -23.02
C ARG A 398 8.85 4.55 -23.28
N ASP A 399 8.32 5.77 -23.29
CA ASP A 399 9.05 7.03 -23.56
C ASP A 399 9.07 7.96 -22.32
N ALA A 400 8.95 7.38 -21.13
CA ALA A 400 9.09 8.09 -19.86
C ALA A 400 10.21 7.45 -19.02
N PRO A 401 10.97 8.21 -18.20
CA PRO A 401 12.06 7.67 -17.37
C PRO A 401 11.51 6.88 -16.17
N VAL A 402 10.83 5.77 -16.44
CA VAL A 402 10.21 4.89 -15.45
C VAL A 402 10.78 3.48 -15.55
N LEU A 403 11.28 2.97 -14.43
CA LEU A 403 11.73 1.58 -14.28
C LEU A 403 10.68 0.79 -13.49
N ILE A 404 10.05 -0.21 -14.13
CA ILE A 404 9.15 -1.16 -13.46
C ILE A 404 9.96 -2.39 -13.04
N PHE A 405 10.14 -2.57 -11.73
CA PHE A 405 10.92 -3.64 -11.12
C PHE A 405 10.01 -4.67 -10.45
N CYS A 406 9.89 -5.85 -11.05
CA CYS A 406 9.04 -6.93 -10.56
C CYS A 406 9.88 -8.01 -9.87
N CYS A 407 9.50 -8.39 -8.65
CA CYS A 407 10.10 -9.51 -7.91
C CYS A 407 9.14 -10.69 -7.86
N ALA A 408 9.60 -11.88 -8.24
CA ALA A 408 8.80 -13.10 -8.21
C ALA A 408 9.60 -14.32 -7.74
N ARG A 409 8.89 -15.40 -7.43
CA ARG A 409 9.47 -16.74 -7.26
C ARG A 409 9.46 -17.46 -8.63
N PRO A 410 10.40 -18.38 -8.92
CA PRO A 410 10.45 -19.09 -10.19
C PRO A 410 9.12 -19.77 -10.59
N VAL A 411 8.36 -20.29 -9.61
CA VAL A 411 7.01 -20.89 -9.80
C VAL A 411 6.01 -19.97 -10.52
N PHE A 412 6.26 -18.67 -10.55
CA PHE A 412 5.42 -17.74 -11.32
C PHE A 412 5.43 -18.05 -12.82
N LEU A 413 6.57 -18.48 -13.36
CA LEU A 413 6.73 -18.80 -14.79
C LEU A 413 5.99 -20.09 -15.18
N ASP A 414 5.68 -20.96 -14.22
CA ASP A 414 4.82 -22.13 -14.47
C ASP A 414 3.39 -21.70 -14.84
N CYS A 415 2.93 -20.59 -14.27
CA CYS A 415 1.61 -20.01 -14.52
C CYS A 415 1.62 -18.97 -15.65
N GLU A 416 2.73 -18.27 -15.86
CA GLU A 416 2.91 -17.20 -16.86
C GLU A 416 4.20 -17.45 -17.68
N PRO A 417 4.23 -18.48 -18.54
CA PRO A 417 5.44 -18.87 -19.26
C PRO A 417 5.93 -17.80 -20.24
N ASP A 418 5.02 -17.00 -20.80
CA ASP A 418 5.32 -15.94 -21.77
C ASP A 418 5.60 -14.57 -21.09
N TRP A 419 5.76 -14.54 -19.76
CA TRP A 419 6.00 -13.30 -19.03
C TRP A 419 7.26 -12.58 -19.50
N GLY A 420 7.11 -11.29 -19.82
CA GLY A 420 8.21 -10.44 -20.27
C GLY A 420 8.26 -10.24 -21.78
N HIS A 421 7.67 -11.13 -22.58
CA HIS A 421 7.68 -11.01 -24.04
C HIS A 421 6.90 -9.79 -24.55
N ASP A 422 5.86 -9.39 -23.80
CA ASP A 422 5.00 -8.24 -24.07
C ASP A 422 5.40 -6.97 -23.31
N LEU A 423 6.46 -7.04 -22.50
CA LEU A 423 6.98 -5.91 -21.74
C LEU A 423 8.05 -5.16 -22.55
N VAL A 424 7.95 -3.83 -22.54
CA VAL A 424 8.87 -2.93 -23.22
C VAL A 424 10.24 -2.97 -22.56
N ARG A 425 11.28 -3.22 -23.36
CA ARG A 425 12.70 -3.22 -22.95
C ARG A 425 12.93 -4.02 -21.68
N HIS A 426 12.35 -5.22 -21.66
CA HIS A 426 12.38 -6.10 -20.51
C HIS A 426 13.75 -6.73 -20.31
N ALA A 427 14.19 -6.83 -19.04
CA ALA A 427 15.32 -7.63 -18.64
C ALA A 427 14.90 -8.68 -17.61
N HIS A 428 15.30 -9.92 -17.88
CA HIS A 428 15.15 -11.06 -16.97
C HIS A 428 16.44 -11.27 -16.17
N LEU A 429 16.31 -11.43 -14.85
CA LEU A 429 17.39 -11.71 -13.91
C LEU A 429 17.01 -12.86 -12.97
N ASP A 430 17.82 -13.91 -12.94
CA ASP A 430 17.68 -15.02 -11.98
C ASP A 430 18.73 -14.87 -10.88
N LEU A 431 18.29 -14.82 -9.62
CA LEU A 431 19.20 -14.84 -8.47
C LEU A 431 19.33 -16.27 -7.95
N ASN A 432 20.41 -16.91 -8.39
CA ASN A 432 20.86 -18.22 -7.90
C ASN A 432 21.50 -18.10 -6.51
N PRO A 433 21.59 -19.18 -5.70
CA PRO A 433 22.40 -19.17 -4.46
C PRO A 433 23.79 -18.56 -4.67
N LEU A 434 24.32 -17.88 -3.65
CA LEU A 434 25.70 -17.39 -3.68
C LEU A 434 26.65 -18.58 -3.88
N ASP A 435 27.66 -18.40 -4.72
CA ASP A 435 28.70 -19.41 -4.89
C ASP A 435 29.47 -19.63 -3.57
N PRO A 436 30.11 -20.80 -3.38
CA PRO A 436 30.81 -21.14 -2.14
C PRO A 436 31.84 -20.10 -1.68
N ALA A 437 32.55 -19.44 -2.60
CA ALA A 437 33.53 -18.42 -2.24
C ALA A 437 32.84 -17.12 -1.79
N SER A 438 31.74 -16.74 -2.44
CA SER A 438 30.96 -15.55 -2.06
C SER A 438 30.22 -15.71 -0.73
N ILE A 439 29.62 -16.87 -0.44
CA ILE A 439 28.98 -17.10 0.87
C ILE A 439 30.02 -17.14 1.99
N HIS A 440 31.19 -17.72 1.76
CA HIS A 440 32.28 -17.72 2.74
C HIS A 440 32.75 -16.29 3.05
N ARG A 441 33.01 -15.48 2.01
CA ARG A 441 33.34 -14.04 2.18
C ARG A 441 32.24 -13.27 2.88
N PHE A 442 30.98 -13.59 2.61
CA PHE A 442 29.83 -12.96 3.27
C PHE A 442 29.82 -13.26 4.77
N VAL A 443 29.96 -14.53 5.16
CA VAL A 443 30.01 -14.95 6.58
C VAL A 443 31.22 -14.35 7.29
N GLU A 444 32.39 -14.39 6.67
CA GLU A 444 33.62 -13.80 7.20
C GLU A 444 33.43 -12.29 7.47
N HIS A 445 32.79 -11.58 6.54
CA HIS A 445 32.50 -10.16 6.72
C HIS A 445 31.50 -9.89 7.86
N LEU A 446 30.50 -10.75 8.05
CA LEU A 446 29.54 -10.65 9.18
C LEU A 446 30.23 -10.89 10.52
N LEU A 447 31.23 -11.78 10.56
CA LEU A 447 31.98 -12.14 11.77
C LEU A 447 33.28 -11.34 11.95
N ARG A 448 33.48 -10.24 11.21
CA ARG A 448 34.74 -9.45 11.23
C ARG A 448 35.14 -8.87 12.58
N TYR A 449 34.20 -8.74 13.52
CA TYR A 449 34.48 -8.27 14.88
C TYR A 449 34.88 -9.41 15.83
N LEU A 450 34.82 -10.67 15.38
CA LEU A 450 35.20 -11.83 16.16
C LEU A 450 36.72 -11.94 16.31
N ASP A 451 37.20 -12.13 17.53
CA ASP A 451 38.63 -12.20 17.82
C ASP A 451 39.03 -13.47 18.62
N PRO A 452 40.00 -14.28 18.13
CA PRO A 452 40.45 -14.39 16.74
C PRO A 452 39.38 -15.08 15.86
N PRO A 453 39.38 -14.88 14.53
CA PRO A 453 38.37 -15.47 13.65
C PRO A 453 38.44 -17.00 13.71
N ALA A 454 37.39 -17.62 14.23
CA ALA A 454 37.27 -19.08 14.20
C ALA A 454 36.95 -19.49 12.76
N SER A 455 38.00 -19.79 11.97
CA SER A 455 37.87 -20.30 10.60
C SER A 455 36.90 -21.47 10.53
N GLU A 456 36.95 -22.36 11.53
CA GLU A 456 36.00 -23.48 11.68
C GLU A 456 34.54 -23.03 11.76
N LEU A 457 34.25 -21.92 12.44
CA LEU A 457 32.89 -21.38 12.57
C LEU A 457 32.41 -20.75 11.25
N VAL A 458 33.30 -20.02 10.57
CA VAL A 458 33.00 -19.42 9.25
C VAL A 458 32.67 -20.53 8.25
N THR A 459 33.51 -21.57 8.18
CA THR A 459 33.30 -22.72 7.29
C THR A 459 32.01 -23.46 7.65
N LEU A 460 31.76 -23.74 8.94
CA LEU A 460 30.54 -24.40 9.38
C LEU A 460 29.28 -23.63 8.95
N ILE A 461 29.23 -22.31 9.17
CA ILE A 461 28.08 -21.49 8.81
C ILE A 461 27.94 -21.41 7.29
N ALA A 462 29.04 -21.21 6.55
CA ALA A 462 29.02 -21.10 5.09
C ALA A 462 28.53 -22.40 4.44
N ASP A 463 29.07 -23.54 4.85
CA ASP A 463 28.69 -24.87 4.34
C ASP A 463 27.24 -25.21 4.68
N GLN A 464 26.81 -24.90 5.91
CA GLN A 464 25.44 -25.17 6.33
C GLN A 464 24.43 -24.27 5.59
N SER A 465 24.84 -23.06 5.21
CA SER A 465 23.96 -22.08 4.57
C SER A 465 23.61 -22.40 3.12
N ASP A 466 24.35 -23.29 2.46
CA ASP A 466 24.18 -23.71 1.06
C ASP A 466 23.94 -22.51 0.10
N GLY A 467 24.76 -21.46 0.26
CA GLY A 467 24.68 -20.25 -0.54
C GLY A 467 23.50 -19.32 -0.26
N ASN A 468 22.69 -19.56 0.77
CA ASN A 468 21.57 -18.69 1.18
C ASN A 468 22.02 -17.62 2.19
N PRO A 469 22.08 -16.32 1.81
CA PRO A 469 22.54 -15.26 2.70
C PRO A 469 21.63 -15.05 3.91
N PHE A 470 20.31 -15.19 3.74
CA PHE A 470 19.38 -15.07 4.85
C PHE A 470 19.59 -16.16 5.88
N TYR A 471 19.88 -17.38 5.42
CA TYR A 471 20.17 -18.49 6.32
C TYR A 471 21.42 -18.24 7.16
N ALA A 472 22.52 -17.81 6.52
CA ALA A 472 23.76 -17.46 7.20
C ALA A 472 23.56 -16.37 8.28
N GLU A 473 22.79 -15.32 7.96
CA GLU A 473 22.50 -14.27 8.94
C GLU A 473 21.67 -14.81 10.13
N GLU A 474 20.64 -15.61 9.88
CA GLU A 474 19.79 -16.18 10.93
C GLU A 474 20.55 -17.17 11.81
N LEU A 475 21.47 -17.94 11.22
CA LEU A 475 22.38 -18.81 11.96
C LEU A 475 23.24 -18.02 12.94
N ILE A 476 23.90 -16.97 12.47
CA ILE A 476 24.71 -16.09 13.35
C ILE A 476 23.84 -15.50 14.46
N ARG A 477 22.61 -15.05 14.15
CA ARG A 477 21.68 -14.53 15.17
C ARG A 477 21.29 -15.59 16.20
N ASP A 478 21.01 -16.83 15.79
CA ASP A 478 20.71 -17.92 16.73
C ASP A 478 21.92 -18.23 17.62
N LEU A 479 23.15 -18.19 17.09
CA LEU A 479 24.36 -18.37 17.89
C LEU A 479 24.59 -17.25 18.92
N ILE A 480 24.22 -16.01 18.57
CA ILE A 480 24.22 -14.88 19.50
C ILE A 480 23.09 -15.05 20.54
N ASP A 481 21.88 -15.42 20.12
CA ASP A 481 20.75 -15.68 21.01
C ASP A 481 21.01 -16.84 22.00
N ARG A 482 21.89 -17.78 21.65
CA ARG A 482 22.40 -18.87 22.52
C ARG A 482 23.45 -18.39 23.54
N GLY A 483 24.07 -17.23 23.31
CA GLY A 483 25.29 -16.80 24.00
C GLY A 483 26.55 -17.54 23.56
N THR A 484 26.51 -18.27 22.44
CA THR A 484 27.70 -18.92 21.87
C THR A 484 28.65 -17.89 21.26
N ILE A 485 28.09 -16.85 20.64
CA ILE A 485 28.82 -15.64 20.25
C ILE A 485 28.44 -14.55 21.25
N ASP A 486 29.40 -14.09 22.04
CA ASP A 486 29.22 -12.96 22.94
C ASP A 486 29.50 -11.65 22.19
N VAL A 487 28.48 -10.80 22.15
CA VAL A 487 28.48 -9.48 21.49
C VAL A 487 28.37 -8.33 22.49
N SER A 488 28.59 -8.58 23.78
CA SER A 488 28.52 -7.56 24.84
C SER A 488 29.52 -6.41 24.63
N ASP A 489 30.68 -6.72 24.07
CA ASP A 489 31.62 -5.72 23.55
C ASP A 489 31.36 -5.47 22.04
N ALA A 490 30.80 -4.30 21.74
CA ALA A 490 30.50 -3.86 20.38
C ALA A 490 31.74 -3.71 19.48
N THR A 491 32.95 -3.72 20.04
CA THR A 491 34.21 -3.63 19.30
C THR A 491 34.91 -4.98 19.13
N ARG A 492 34.51 -6.01 19.88
CA ARG A 492 35.16 -7.32 19.89
C ARG A 492 34.19 -8.42 20.30
N TRP A 493 33.83 -9.30 19.37
CA TRP A 493 33.01 -10.47 19.66
C TRP A 493 33.90 -11.64 20.07
N THR A 494 33.42 -12.48 20.99
CA THR A 494 34.18 -13.66 21.46
C THR A 494 33.32 -14.92 21.40
N VAL A 495 33.97 -16.08 21.27
CA VAL A 495 33.33 -17.40 21.41
C VAL A 495 33.82 -18.01 22.73
N PRO A 496 32.99 -18.05 23.79
CA PRO A 496 33.44 -18.51 25.11
C PRO A 496 33.72 -20.02 25.20
N GLY A 497 33.30 -20.82 24.21
CA GLY A 497 33.38 -22.29 24.21
C GLY A 497 33.98 -22.89 22.92
N ALA A 498 34.08 -24.21 22.86
CA ALA A 498 34.61 -24.92 21.69
C ALA A 498 33.59 -24.98 20.53
N VAL A 499 34.05 -24.70 19.31
CA VAL A 499 33.22 -24.69 18.09
C VAL A 499 32.86 -26.10 17.61
N SER A 500 33.70 -27.09 17.91
CA SER A 500 33.66 -28.45 17.36
C SER A 500 32.44 -29.30 17.72
N ASN A 501 31.57 -28.86 18.64
CA ASN A 501 30.33 -29.55 19.04
C ASN A 501 29.06 -28.69 18.86
N LEU A 502 29.10 -27.64 18.04
CA LEU A 502 27.92 -26.82 17.81
C LEU A 502 26.85 -27.58 17.02
N GLU A 503 25.71 -27.84 17.65
CA GLU A 503 24.51 -28.29 16.95
C GLU A 503 23.86 -27.12 16.22
N VAL A 504 24.05 -27.10 14.91
CA VAL A 504 23.43 -26.14 14.01
C VAL A 504 22.22 -26.80 13.34
N PRO A 505 21.03 -26.18 13.38
CA PRO A 505 19.86 -26.72 12.70
C PRO A 505 20.15 -26.92 11.19
N ALA A 506 19.52 -27.92 10.57
CA ALA A 506 19.79 -28.26 9.18
C ALA A 506 19.09 -27.34 8.16
N SER A 507 18.10 -26.56 8.59
CA SER A 507 17.28 -25.70 7.73
C SER A 507 17.04 -24.31 8.31
N VAL A 508 16.70 -23.35 7.43
CA VAL A 508 16.29 -21.99 7.80
C VAL A 508 15.11 -22.01 8.77
N GLU A 509 14.11 -22.85 8.49
CA GLU A 509 12.94 -23.05 9.36
C GLU A 509 13.35 -23.55 10.74
N GLY A 510 14.29 -24.50 10.81
CA GLY A 510 14.81 -25.03 12.08
C GLY A 510 15.55 -23.97 12.90
N VAL A 511 16.30 -23.08 12.25
CA VAL A 511 16.93 -21.94 12.93
C VAL A 511 15.89 -20.96 13.44
N LEU A 512 14.92 -20.57 12.60
CA LEU A 512 13.85 -19.68 13.02
C LEU A 512 13.07 -20.28 14.19
N GLN A 513 12.76 -21.57 14.14
CA GLN A 513 12.11 -22.30 15.23
C GLN A 513 12.90 -22.18 16.54
N ALA A 514 14.21 -22.47 16.50
CA ALA A 514 15.08 -22.37 17.68
C ALA A 514 15.10 -20.96 18.27
N ARG A 515 15.06 -19.92 17.41
CA ARG A 515 14.96 -18.51 17.86
C ARG A 515 13.61 -18.21 18.51
N LEU A 516 12.51 -18.70 17.96
CA LEU A 516 11.16 -18.55 18.53
C LEU A 516 11.03 -19.27 19.89
N ASP A 517 11.68 -20.43 20.04
CA ASP A 517 11.67 -21.23 21.28
C ASP A 517 12.38 -20.52 22.45
N ARG A 518 13.28 -19.58 22.16
CA ARG A 518 13.95 -18.73 23.16
C ARG A 518 13.19 -17.45 23.50
N LEU A 519 12.06 -17.18 22.86
CA LEU A 519 11.22 -16.03 23.22
C LEU A 519 10.54 -16.26 24.57
N SER A 520 10.36 -15.17 25.33
CA SER A 520 9.43 -15.19 26.45
C SER A 520 8.04 -15.61 25.97
N ALA A 521 7.25 -16.24 26.86
CA ALA A 521 5.90 -16.70 26.51
C ALA A 521 5.02 -15.56 25.93
N ARG A 522 5.18 -14.35 26.47
CA ARG A 522 4.48 -13.14 26.01
C ARG A 522 4.96 -12.68 24.63
N ALA A 523 6.27 -12.58 24.41
CA ALA A 523 6.80 -12.19 23.10
C ALA A 523 6.42 -13.19 22.00
N ARG A 524 6.43 -14.49 22.32
CA ARG A 524 5.96 -15.53 21.41
C ARG A 524 4.49 -15.37 21.06
N GLU A 525 3.63 -15.15 22.06
CA GLU A 525 2.20 -14.94 21.84
C GLU A 525 1.93 -13.69 20.98
N VAL A 526 2.60 -12.57 21.26
CA VAL A 526 2.48 -11.33 20.47
C VAL A 526 2.94 -11.54 19.04
N LEU A 527 4.07 -12.23 18.83
CA LEU A 527 4.56 -12.54 17.49
C LEU A 527 3.59 -13.42 16.71
N GLN A 528 3.02 -14.44 17.36
CA GLN A 528 2.03 -15.33 16.75
C GLN A 528 0.72 -14.60 16.41
N GLN A 529 0.24 -13.70 17.29
CA GLN A 529 -0.90 -12.84 17.00
C GLN A 529 -0.61 -11.93 15.80
N GLY A 530 0.57 -11.30 15.76
CA GLY A 530 1.03 -10.52 14.61
C GLY A 530 1.06 -11.34 13.32
N ALA A 531 1.45 -12.62 13.42
CA ALA A 531 1.53 -13.52 12.27
C ALA A 531 0.14 -13.83 11.66
N VAL A 532 -0.91 -13.87 12.49
CA VAL A 532 -2.31 -14.00 12.05
C VAL A 532 -2.80 -12.75 11.33
N VAL A 533 -2.37 -11.56 11.78
CA VAL A 533 -2.74 -10.28 11.14
C VAL A 533 -2.09 -10.14 9.77
N GLY A 534 -0.81 -10.52 9.64
CA GLY A 534 -0.11 -10.57 8.36
C GLY A 534 1.32 -10.01 8.44
N ARG A 535 1.91 -9.70 7.28
CA ARG A 535 3.29 -9.16 7.20
C ARG A 535 3.45 -7.84 7.97
N ARG A 536 2.39 -7.03 8.00
CA ARG A 536 2.29 -5.78 8.76
C ARG A 536 1.15 -5.89 9.75
N PHE A 537 1.38 -5.50 10.99
CA PHE A 537 0.37 -5.49 12.04
C PHE A 537 0.50 -4.22 12.88
N THR A 538 -0.55 -3.90 13.63
CA THR A 538 -0.52 -2.73 14.51
C THR A 538 -0.91 -3.09 15.91
N ARG A 539 -0.60 -2.20 16.84
CA ARG A 539 -0.89 -2.39 18.26
C ARG A 539 -2.39 -2.57 18.53
N SER A 540 -3.28 -1.87 17.84
CA SER A 540 -4.73 -2.04 18.02
C SER A 540 -5.26 -3.34 17.43
N ALA A 541 -4.62 -3.86 16.37
CA ALA A 541 -4.90 -5.21 15.91
C ALA A 541 -4.51 -6.23 16.98
N LEU A 542 -3.29 -6.15 17.54
CA LEU A 542 -2.84 -7.03 18.63
C LEU A 542 -3.77 -6.96 19.86
N LYS A 543 -4.19 -5.76 20.25
CA LYS A 543 -5.18 -5.56 21.33
C LYS A 543 -6.49 -6.29 21.04
N ALA A 544 -6.99 -6.20 19.81
CA ALA A 544 -8.21 -6.90 19.42
C ALA A 544 -8.06 -8.42 19.46
N LEU A 545 -6.86 -8.96 19.23
CA LEU A 545 -6.55 -10.38 19.35
C LEU A 545 -6.37 -10.85 20.80
N GLY A 546 -6.46 -9.95 21.79
CA GLY A 546 -6.41 -10.25 23.22
C GLY A 546 -5.04 -10.04 23.87
N SER A 547 -4.09 -9.36 23.21
CA SER A 547 -2.84 -8.93 23.85
C SER A 547 -3.11 -8.05 25.07
N VAL A 548 -2.47 -8.36 26.21
CA VAL A 548 -2.60 -7.62 27.47
C VAL A 548 -2.04 -6.19 27.32
N GLU A 549 -2.83 -5.16 27.63
CA GLU A 549 -2.37 -3.78 27.59
C GLU A 549 -1.36 -3.45 28.70
N GLY A 550 -0.58 -2.39 28.50
CA GLY A 550 0.36 -1.88 29.49
C GLY A 550 1.80 -2.38 29.31
N PRO A 551 2.61 -2.41 30.39
CA PRO A 551 4.04 -2.70 30.33
C PRO A 551 4.39 -4.03 29.66
N GLY A 552 3.57 -5.07 29.85
CA GLY A 552 3.84 -6.40 29.32
C GLY A 552 3.85 -6.50 27.79
N LEU A 553 3.00 -5.75 27.09
CA LEU A 553 3.02 -5.69 25.62
C LEU A 553 4.21 -4.89 25.10
N ASN A 554 4.59 -3.80 25.80
CA ASN A 554 5.78 -3.04 25.45
C ASN A 554 7.04 -3.89 25.59
N GLU A 555 7.19 -4.60 26.72
CA GLU A 555 8.31 -5.51 26.96
C GLU A 555 8.40 -6.60 25.89
N ALA A 556 7.26 -7.20 25.51
CA ALA A 556 7.18 -8.21 24.47
C ALA A 556 7.60 -7.65 23.10
N LEU A 557 7.06 -6.51 22.68
CA LEU A 557 7.42 -5.86 21.42
C LEU A 557 8.90 -5.44 21.40
N SER A 558 9.41 -4.87 22.50
CA SER A 558 10.82 -4.52 22.65
C SER A 558 11.73 -5.76 22.62
N GLU A 559 11.28 -6.91 23.12
CA GLU A 559 12.01 -8.18 22.95
C GLU A 559 12.07 -8.61 21.49
N LEU A 560 10.95 -8.55 20.77
CA LEU A 560 10.88 -8.90 19.34
C LEU A 560 11.73 -7.97 18.47
N GLU A 561 11.75 -6.68 18.80
CA GLU A 561 12.59 -5.66 18.14
C GLU A 561 14.08 -5.91 18.42
N ARG A 562 14.44 -6.13 19.69
CA ARG A 562 15.84 -6.41 20.09
C ARG A 562 16.36 -7.70 19.47
N LYS A 563 15.51 -8.71 19.29
CA LYS A 563 15.83 -9.94 18.56
C LYS A 563 15.68 -9.81 17.04
N GLU A 564 15.41 -8.61 16.52
CA GLU A 564 15.25 -8.33 15.09
C GLU A 564 14.25 -9.26 14.37
N LEU A 565 13.19 -9.73 15.05
CA LEU A 565 12.13 -10.53 14.42
C LEU A 565 11.08 -9.63 13.75
N VAL A 566 10.86 -8.48 14.37
CA VAL A 566 9.89 -7.46 13.96
C VAL A 566 10.57 -6.10 14.07
N PHE A 567 10.22 -5.19 13.17
CA PHE A 567 10.61 -3.79 13.25
C PHE A 567 9.39 -2.90 13.40
N ARG A 568 9.50 -1.86 14.24
CA ARG A 568 8.50 -0.80 14.31
C ARG A 568 8.59 0.10 13.08
N ARG A 569 7.44 0.46 12.56
CA ARG A 569 7.25 1.45 11.51
C ARG A 569 6.50 2.62 12.13
N SER A 570 7.10 3.80 12.07
CA SER A 570 6.45 5.02 12.51
C SER A 570 5.68 5.59 11.32
N ASP A 571 4.35 5.58 11.37
CA ASP A 571 3.52 6.27 10.36
C ASP A 571 3.41 7.75 10.80
N HIS A 572 3.99 8.64 10.00
CA HIS A 572 4.42 9.98 10.42
C HIS A 572 3.31 11.06 10.47
N ASN A 573 2.02 10.70 10.33
CA ASN A 573 0.97 11.71 10.08
C ASN A 573 -0.12 11.91 11.15
N ARG A 574 0.00 11.31 12.35
CA ARG A 574 -0.84 11.61 13.55
C ARG A 574 -0.37 10.80 14.76
N PRO A 575 -0.86 11.05 16.00
CA PRO A 575 -0.76 10.08 17.08
C PRO A 575 -1.64 8.88 16.71
N GLY A 576 -1.06 7.98 15.92
CA GLY A 576 -1.69 6.81 15.34
C GLY A 576 -1.18 5.53 15.99
N ASP A 577 -1.99 4.50 15.87
CA ASP A 577 -1.72 3.15 16.34
C ASP A 577 -0.38 2.60 15.80
N GLU A 578 0.59 2.37 16.70
CA GLU A 578 1.95 1.91 16.34
C GLU A 578 1.92 0.72 15.37
N SER A 579 2.63 0.83 14.25
CA SER A 579 2.71 -0.21 13.23
C SER A 579 4.03 -0.95 13.29
N PHE A 580 3.97 -2.23 12.92
CA PHE A 580 5.06 -3.18 13.02
C PHE A 580 5.09 -4.04 11.76
N ILE A 581 6.29 -4.45 11.35
CA ILE A 581 6.51 -5.29 10.17
C ILE A 581 7.45 -6.44 10.51
N PHE A 582 7.13 -7.63 10.03
CA PHE A 582 8.04 -8.76 10.10
C PHE A 582 9.28 -8.49 9.25
N LYS A 583 10.46 -8.84 9.78
CA LYS A 583 11.73 -8.71 9.05
C LYS A 583 11.74 -9.48 7.73
N GLN A 584 11.19 -10.69 7.74
CA GLN A 584 11.00 -11.55 6.58
C GLN A 584 9.66 -12.28 6.69
N ASN A 585 9.08 -12.63 5.55
CA ASN A 585 7.83 -13.41 5.51
C ASN A 585 8.01 -14.80 6.15
N LEU A 586 9.16 -15.46 5.97
CA LEU A 586 9.42 -16.75 6.62
C LEU A 586 9.31 -16.70 8.16
N VAL A 587 9.70 -15.60 8.82
CA VAL A 587 9.53 -15.45 10.27
C VAL A 587 8.06 -15.47 10.67
N ARG A 588 7.21 -14.78 9.89
CA ARG A 588 5.76 -14.80 10.05
C ARG A 588 5.21 -16.20 9.84
N ASP A 589 5.66 -16.89 8.80
CA ASP A 589 5.13 -18.20 8.41
C ASP A 589 5.47 -19.26 9.46
N VAL A 590 6.71 -19.33 9.94
CA VAL A 590 7.12 -20.22 11.04
C VAL A 590 6.35 -19.89 12.33
N ALA A 591 6.15 -18.60 12.65
CA ALA A 591 5.36 -18.21 13.81
C ALA A 591 3.88 -18.63 13.68
N TYR A 592 3.29 -18.48 12.50
CA TYR A 592 1.92 -18.88 12.21
C TYR A 592 1.76 -20.41 12.24
N GLU A 593 2.72 -21.15 11.69
CA GLU A 593 2.70 -22.62 11.66
C GLU A 593 2.81 -23.24 13.06
N ASN A 594 3.47 -22.55 14.00
CA ASN A 594 3.53 -22.97 15.41
C ASN A 594 2.23 -22.78 16.19
N LEU A 595 1.22 -22.10 15.65
CA LEU A 595 -0.05 -21.91 16.34
C LEU A 595 -0.88 -23.19 16.38
N LEU A 596 -1.42 -23.52 17.56
CA LEU A 596 -2.42 -24.56 17.70
C LEU A 596 -3.69 -24.20 16.91
N LYS A 597 -4.35 -25.19 16.31
CA LYS A 597 -5.60 -24.99 15.54
C LYS A 597 -6.64 -24.15 16.29
N ARG A 598 -6.82 -24.41 17.60
CA ARG A 598 -7.74 -23.66 18.47
C ARG A 598 -7.38 -22.16 18.58
N GLN A 599 -6.09 -21.84 18.72
CA GLN A 599 -5.62 -20.45 18.80
C GLN A 599 -5.76 -19.75 17.45
N ARG A 600 -5.39 -20.41 16.34
CA ARG A 600 -5.59 -19.85 14.98
C ARG A 600 -7.04 -19.46 14.75
N THR A 601 -7.98 -20.34 15.05
CA THR A 601 -9.42 -20.06 14.92
C THR A 601 -9.85 -18.89 15.80
N SER A 602 -9.39 -18.83 17.05
CA SER A 602 -9.74 -17.72 17.97
C SER A 602 -9.20 -16.38 17.46
N TYR A 603 -7.95 -16.32 17.03
CA TYR A 603 -7.32 -15.10 16.56
C TYR A 603 -7.90 -14.61 15.23
N HIS A 604 -8.16 -15.52 14.28
CA HIS A 604 -8.81 -15.14 13.02
C HIS A 604 -10.23 -14.58 13.23
N ARG A 605 -11.00 -15.16 14.16
CA ARG A 605 -12.31 -14.62 14.55
C ARG A 605 -12.20 -13.22 15.12
N ALA A 606 -11.31 -13.01 16.09
CA ALA A 606 -11.12 -11.71 16.74
C ALA A 606 -10.65 -10.64 15.74
N LEU A 607 -9.72 -11.00 14.86
CA LEU A 607 -9.24 -10.13 13.78
C LEU A 607 -10.38 -9.72 12.84
N ALA A 608 -11.18 -10.68 12.37
CA ALA A 608 -12.29 -10.41 11.45
C ALA A 608 -13.33 -9.46 12.08
N GLN A 609 -13.68 -9.67 13.35
CA GLN A 609 -14.59 -8.80 14.10
C GLN A 609 -14.05 -7.37 14.23
N TRP A 610 -12.75 -7.23 14.50
CA TRP A 610 -12.10 -5.93 14.59
C TRP A 610 -12.07 -5.20 13.24
N MET A 611 -11.71 -5.91 12.15
CA MET A 611 -11.73 -5.34 10.79
C MET A 611 -13.15 -4.90 10.41
N GLU A 612 -14.16 -5.72 10.68
CA GLU A 612 -15.56 -5.40 10.41
C GLU A 612 -16.07 -4.21 11.23
N GLY A 613 -15.59 -4.02 12.47
CA GLY A 613 -15.93 -2.86 13.31
C GLY A 613 -15.42 -1.53 12.74
N ARG A 614 -14.22 -1.52 12.13
CA ARG A 614 -13.61 -0.31 11.53
C ARG A 614 -14.15 0.02 10.13
N ARG A 615 -14.87 -0.92 9.53
CA ARG A 615 -15.56 -0.79 8.22
C ARG A 615 -16.36 0.49 8.06
N ARG A 616 -17.01 0.97 9.12
CA ARG A 616 -17.93 2.11 9.03
C ARG A 616 -17.22 3.47 8.91
N HIS A 617 -15.94 3.57 9.26
CA HIS A 617 -15.28 4.88 9.46
C HIS A 617 -13.90 5.01 8.79
N GLU A 618 -13.20 3.91 8.46
CA GLU A 618 -11.74 3.97 8.18
C GLU A 618 -11.20 3.02 7.08
N THR A 619 -11.99 2.14 6.47
CA THR A 619 -11.44 1.08 5.58
C THR A 619 -11.85 1.23 4.12
N THR A 620 -10.89 0.99 3.24
CA THR A 620 -11.06 0.84 1.81
C THR A 620 -11.90 -0.41 1.53
N ARG A 621 -12.85 -0.34 0.59
CA ARG A 621 -13.73 -1.47 0.22
C ARG A 621 -12.99 -2.75 -0.26
N SER A 622 -11.67 -2.66 -0.47
CA SER A 622 -10.79 -3.74 -0.92
C SER A 622 -10.59 -4.89 0.07
N ASP A 623 -10.88 -4.70 1.36
CA ASP A 623 -10.63 -5.73 2.40
C ASP A 623 -11.79 -6.72 2.61
N GLU A 624 -12.94 -6.55 1.95
CA GLU A 624 -14.15 -7.34 2.24
C GLU A 624 -13.96 -8.86 2.06
N ALA A 625 -13.31 -9.27 0.97
CA ALA A 625 -13.00 -10.68 0.74
C ALA A 625 -11.95 -11.21 1.73
N LEU A 626 -11.06 -10.36 2.27
CA LEU A 626 -10.10 -10.72 3.30
C LEU A 626 -10.79 -10.90 4.66
N ILE A 627 -11.74 -10.03 5.01
CA ILE A 627 -12.60 -10.19 6.19
C ILE A 627 -13.35 -11.53 6.11
N GLY A 628 -13.91 -11.87 4.94
CA GLY A 628 -14.55 -13.17 4.71
C GLY A 628 -13.61 -14.35 4.94
N HIS A 629 -12.34 -14.21 4.56
CA HIS A 629 -11.32 -15.22 4.85
C HIS A 629 -11.11 -15.47 6.33
N HIS A 630 -10.94 -14.38 7.09
CA HIS A 630 -10.65 -14.48 8.51
C HIS A 630 -11.86 -15.01 9.28
N PHE A 631 -13.08 -14.68 8.87
CA PHE A 631 -14.27 -15.34 9.43
C PHE A 631 -14.34 -16.84 9.07
N GLU A 632 -13.96 -17.25 7.86
CA GLU A 632 -13.90 -18.67 7.46
C GLU A 632 -12.91 -19.43 8.35
N LEU A 633 -11.67 -18.95 8.47
CA LEU A 633 -10.64 -19.53 9.34
C LEU A 633 -11.01 -19.44 10.83
N GLY A 634 -11.80 -18.43 11.20
CA GLY A 634 -12.35 -18.19 12.52
C GLY A 634 -13.56 -19.07 12.88
N GLY A 635 -14.02 -19.93 11.97
CA GLY A 635 -15.19 -20.79 12.19
C GLY A 635 -16.48 -19.98 12.40
N CYS A 636 -16.60 -18.85 11.69
CA CYS A 636 -17.76 -17.95 11.68
C CYS A 636 -18.40 -17.94 10.28
N PRO A 637 -19.07 -19.04 9.89
CA PRO A 637 -19.52 -19.26 8.51
C PRO A 637 -20.56 -18.22 8.03
N GLU A 638 -21.48 -17.76 8.89
CA GLU A 638 -22.49 -16.75 8.51
C GLU A 638 -21.81 -15.42 8.14
N GLN A 639 -20.98 -14.88 9.04
CA GLN A 639 -20.24 -13.64 8.80
C GLN A 639 -19.28 -13.77 7.61
N SER A 640 -18.67 -14.95 7.44
CA SER A 640 -17.78 -15.26 6.32
C SER A 640 -18.50 -15.13 4.98
N VAL A 641 -19.67 -15.78 4.83
CA VAL A 641 -20.48 -15.72 3.61
C VAL A 641 -20.91 -14.28 3.31
N GLN A 642 -21.37 -13.54 4.33
CA GLN A 642 -21.77 -12.15 4.16
C GLN A 642 -20.61 -11.28 3.68
N ALA A 643 -19.41 -11.42 4.27
CA ALA A 643 -18.23 -10.66 3.86
C ALA A 643 -17.73 -11.06 2.46
N TYR A 644 -17.76 -12.35 2.11
CA TYR A 644 -17.46 -12.80 0.76
C TYR A 644 -18.41 -12.24 -0.29
N LEU A 645 -19.72 -12.19 -0.01
CA LEU A 645 -20.70 -11.57 -0.90
C LEU A 645 -20.43 -10.07 -1.11
N ARG A 646 -20.00 -9.36 -0.06
CA ARG A 646 -19.58 -7.95 -0.19
C ARG A 646 -18.33 -7.82 -1.04
N GLY A 647 -17.34 -8.67 -0.83
CA GLY A 647 -16.12 -8.73 -1.66
C GLY A 647 -16.42 -9.07 -3.12
N ALA A 648 -17.36 -9.97 -3.38
CA ALA A 648 -17.77 -10.34 -4.73
C ALA A 648 -18.45 -9.18 -5.47
N ARG A 649 -19.36 -8.46 -4.79
CA ARG A 649 -19.99 -7.24 -5.32
C ARG A 649 -18.98 -6.14 -5.55
N TYR A 650 -17.99 -5.98 -4.68
CA TYR A 650 -16.90 -5.05 -4.89
C TYR A 650 -16.06 -5.44 -6.12
N GLY A 651 -15.75 -6.72 -6.28
CA GLY A 651 -15.10 -7.25 -7.48
C GLY A 651 -15.91 -6.97 -8.75
N GLU A 652 -17.23 -7.16 -8.73
CA GLU A 652 -18.13 -6.80 -9.84
C GLU A 652 -18.06 -5.30 -10.17
N GLN A 653 -18.06 -4.43 -9.14
CA GLN A 653 -17.94 -2.98 -9.31
C GLN A 653 -16.62 -2.59 -10.00
N LEU A 654 -15.52 -3.29 -9.67
CA LEU A 654 -14.20 -3.11 -10.29
C LEU A 654 -14.02 -3.91 -11.61
N PHE A 655 -15.02 -4.71 -12.00
CA PHE A 655 -14.97 -5.68 -13.09
C PHE A 655 -13.84 -6.70 -12.91
N ALA A 656 -13.42 -6.93 -11.68
CA ALA A 656 -12.52 -8.01 -11.32
C ALA A 656 -13.31 -9.33 -11.27
N LEU A 657 -13.77 -9.79 -12.45
CA LEU A 657 -14.67 -10.94 -12.59
C LEU A 657 -14.04 -12.21 -12.00
N ALA A 658 -12.74 -12.41 -12.16
CA ALA A 658 -12.03 -13.54 -11.56
C ALA A 658 -12.04 -13.49 -10.02
N GLU A 659 -11.87 -12.31 -9.41
CA GLU A 659 -11.87 -12.10 -7.96
C GLU A 659 -13.28 -12.21 -7.40
N SER A 660 -14.27 -11.68 -8.14
CA SER A 660 -15.68 -11.83 -7.82
C SER A 660 -16.09 -13.30 -7.84
N GLN A 661 -15.72 -14.03 -8.89
CA GLN A 661 -15.91 -15.47 -9.02
C GLN A 661 -15.22 -16.22 -7.88
N ARG A 662 -13.97 -15.89 -7.53
CA ARG A 662 -13.27 -16.48 -6.38
C ARG A 662 -14.02 -16.21 -5.08
N ALA A 663 -14.52 -14.99 -4.86
CA ALA A 663 -15.28 -14.64 -3.66
C ALA A 663 -16.62 -15.41 -3.58
N TYR A 664 -17.36 -15.53 -4.69
CA TYR A 664 -18.55 -16.38 -4.77
C TYR A 664 -18.24 -17.86 -4.53
N ALA A 665 -17.17 -18.38 -5.12
CA ALA A 665 -16.72 -19.75 -4.90
C ALA A 665 -16.32 -20.01 -3.43
N CYS A 666 -15.68 -19.03 -2.79
CA CYS A 666 -15.38 -19.12 -1.35
C CYS A 666 -16.66 -19.12 -0.51
N ALA A 667 -17.61 -18.22 -0.79
CA ALA A 667 -18.91 -18.20 -0.13
C ALA A 667 -19.65 -19.54 -0.29
N ARG A 668 -19.68 -20.10 -1.51
CA ARG A 668 -20.24 -21.41 -1.82
C ARG A 668 -19.62 -22.51 -0.97
N ARG A 669 -18.29 -22.58 -0.97
CA ARG A 669 -17.54 -23.60 -0.21
C ARG A 669 -17.84 -23.53 1.29
N VAL A 670 -17.95 -22.32 1.85
CA VAL A 670 -18.33 -22.14 3.25
C VAL A 670 -19.76 -22.65 3.49
N LEU A 671 -20.71 -22.29 2.63
CA LEU A 671 -22.09 -22.79 2.69
C LEU A 671 -22.17 -24.31 2.61
N ASP A 672 -21.44 -24.94 1.69
CA ASP A 672 -21.44 -26.39 1.48
C ASP A 672 -20.81 -27.15 2.66
N SER A 673 -19.79 -26.56 3.29
CA SER A 673 -19.09 -27.16 4.44
C SER A 673 -19.83 -27.04 5.77
N ALA A 674 -20.87 -26.20 5.84
CA ALA A 674 -21.69 -25.98 7.02
C ALA A 674 -23.16 -26.32 6.74
N PRO A 675 -23.51 -27.61 6.53
CA PRO A 675 -24.88 -28.01 6.24
C PRO A 675 -25.84 -27.80 7.41
N ASP A 676 -25.33 -27.61 8.63
CA ASP A 676 -26.08 -27.25 9.86
C ASP A 676 -26.25 -25.72 10.03
N LEU A 677 -25.51 -24.88 9.26
CA LEU A 677 -26.03 -23.56 8.90
C LEU A 677 -27.21 -23.66 7.94
N GLY A 678 -27.48 -24.88 7.46
CA GLY A 678 -28.78 -25.53 7.64
C GLY A 678 -29.88 -24.52 7.82
N TRP A 679 -30.47 -24.07 6.71
CA TRP A 679 -31.89 -24.19 6.33
C TRP A 679 -32.98 -24.18 7.43
N ASP A 680 -32.63 -23.94 8.68
CA ASP A 680 -33.30 -24.34 9.91
C ASP A 680 -33.83 -23.06 10.56
N LEU A 681 -34.90 -22.57 9.93
CA LEU A 681 -36.16 -22.14 10.52
C LEU A 681 -36.20 -21.20 11.76
N ARG A 682 -35.08 -20.66 12.27
CA ARG A 682 -35.09 -19.83 13.49
C ARG A 682 -34.18 -18.59 13.47
N LEU A 683 -33.96 -17.96 12.32
CA LEU A 683 -33.63 -16.53 12.24
C LEU A 683 -34.28 -15.89 10.99
N PRO A 684 -34.68 -14.61 11.05
CA PRO A 684 -35.41 -13.95 9.97
C PRO A 684 -34.47 -13.60 8.79
N GLY A 685 -34.50 -14.41 7.73
CA GLY A 685 -34.33 -13.93 6.35
C GLY A 685 -32.92 -13.71 5.77
N THR A 686 -31.82 -14.19 6.36
CA THR A 686 -30.46 -13.90 5.84
C THR A 686 -29.82 -15.02 5.00
N ASP A 687 -30.07 -16.31 5.28
CA ASP A 687 -29.21 -17.39 4.76
C ASP A 687 -29.54 -17.88 3.33
N ILE A 688 -30.82 -17.98 2.97
CA ILE A 688 -31.22 -18.32 1.59
C ILE A 688 -30.94 -17.17 0.63
N TYR A 689 -31.09 -15.93 1.11
CA TYR A 689 -30.79 -14.74 0.34
C TYR A 689 -29.29 -14.68 0.02
N ALA A 690 -28.45 -15.12 0.95
CA ALA A 690 -27.03 -15.27 0.72
C ALA A 690 -26.73 -16.37 -0.31
N ALA A 691 -27.25 -17.58 -0.16
CA ALA A 691 -27.04 -18.68 -1.11
C ALA A 691 -27.55 -18.33 -2.52
N LEU A 692 -28.70 -17.66 -2.59
CA LEU A 692 -29.29 -17.16 -3.82
C LEU A 692 -28.43 -16.05 -4.46
N ALA A 693 -27.92 -15.13 -3.65
CA ALA A 693 -26.99 -14.11 -4.12
C ALA A 693 -25.69 -14.72 -4.66
N VAL A 694 -25.18 -15.82 -4.05
CA VAL A 694 -24.03 -16.55 -4.58
C VAL A 694 -24.34 -17.16 -5.95
N GLU A 695 -25.46 -17.87 -6.10
CA GLU A 695 -25.82 -18.49 -7.38
C GLU A 695 -26.04 -17.45 -8.49
N MET A 696 -26.77 -16.38 -8.18
CA MET A 696 -27.07 -15.34 -9.17
C MET A 696 -25.85 -14.50 -9.54
N GLY A 697 -24.97 -14.25 -8.57
CA GLY A 697 -23.68 -13.61 -8.81
C GLY A 697 -22.77 -14.46 -9.67
N GLU A 698 -22.65 -15.76 -9.37
CA GLU A 698 -21.92 -16.70 -10.21
C GLU A 698 -22.51 -16.77 -11.63
N ALA A 699 -23.83 -16.89 -11.76
CA ALA A 699 -24.51 -16.91 -13.06
C ALA A 699 -24.19 -15.65 -13.89
N ARG A 700 -24.23 -14.47 -13.26
CA ARG A 700 -23.87 -13.19 -13.90
C ARG A 700 -22.41 -13.18 -14.36
N VAL A 701 -21.47 -13.53 -13.48
CA VAL A 701 -20.04 -13.51 -13.80
C VAL A 701 -19.69 -14.52 -14.90
N ARG A 702 -20.28 -15.73 -14.86
CA ARG A 702 -20.11 -16.76 -15.91
C ARG A 702 -20.70 -16.32 -17.24
N LEU A 703 -21.86 -15.67 -17.22
CA LEU A 703 -22.46 -15.08 -18.42
C LEU A 703 -21.52 -14.04 -19.03
N ASP A 704 -20.98 -13.12 -18.22
CA ASP A 704 -20.11 -12.04 -18.70
C ASP A 704 -18.74 -12.53 -19.19
N THR A 705 -18.26 -13.66 -18.68
CA THR A 705 -17.03 -14.34 -19.15
C THR A 705 -17.25 -15.26 -20.35
N GLY A 706 -18.51 -15.47 -20.78
CA GLY A 706 -18.86 -16.33 -21.92
C GLY A 706 -18.95 -17.82 -21.59
N GLU A 707 -18.93 -18.19 -20.32
CA GLU A 707 -19.04 -19.58 -19.83
C GLU A 707 -20.51 -20.02 -19.72
N LEU A 708 -21.21 -20.04 -20.87
CA LEU A 708 -22.67 -20.12 -20.95
C LEU A 708 -23.29 -21.34 -20.22
N VAL A 709 -22.69 -22.52 -20.36
CA VAL A 709 -23.15 -23.75 -19.69
C VAL A 709 -23.09 -23.65 -18.17
N LEU A 710 -22.04 -23.02 -17.64
CA LEU A 710 -21.86 -22.84 -16.20
C LEU A 710 -22.79 -21.74 -15.66
N ALA A 711 -23.07 -20.72 -16.46
CA ALA A 711 -24.09 -19.73 -16.16
C ALA A 711 -25.48 -20.35 -16.06
N GLU A 712 -25.84 -21.24 -16.99
CA GLU A 712 -27.10 -21.99 -16.97
C GLU A 712 -27.23 -22.86 -15.71
N ALA A 713 -26.19 -23.64 -15.40
CA ALA A 713 -26.18 -24.49 -14.21
C ALA A 713 -26.33 -23.68 -12.91
N ALA A 714 -25.78 -22.47 -12.83
CA ALA A 714 -25.97 -21.58 -11.69
C ALA A 714 -27.41 -21.04 -11.60
N CYS A 715 -28.04 -20.72 -12.73
CA CYS A 715 -29.46 -20.34 -12.78
C CYS A 715 -30.37 -21.48 -12.31
N ASP A 716 -30.10 -22.73 -12.73
CA ASP A 716 -30.85 -23.91 -12.32
C ASP A 716 -30.78 -24.13 -10.80
N ARG A 717 -29.59 -23.96 -10.22
CA ARG A 717 -29.42 -24.06 -8.77
C ARG A 717 -30.17 -22.93 -8.05
N ALA A 718 -30.09 -21.69 -8.54
CA ALA A 718 -30.87 -20.58 -7.99
C ALA A 718 -32.38 -20.88 -8.01
N ASP A 719 -32.92 -21.44 -9.09
CA ASP A 719 -34.34 -21.83 -9.17
C ASP A 719 -34.71 -22.96 -8.22
N ALA A 720 -33.81 -23.92 -8.01
CA ALA A 720 -34.01 -24.96 -7.01
C ALA A 720 -34.08 -24.37 -5.59
N LEU A 721 -33.25 -23.36 -5.28
CA LEU A 721 -33.29 -22.64 -4.00
C LEU A 721 -34.60 -21.85 -3.84
N MET A 722 -35.02 -21.11 -4.87
CA MET A 722 -36.27 -20.33 -4.85
C MET A 722 -37.50 -21.24 -4.66
N ARG A 723 -37.58 -22.36 -5.39
CA ARG A 723 -38.66 -23.35 -5.29
C ARG A 723 -38.79 -23.95 -3.89
N LYS A 724 -37.66 -24.26 -3.23
CA LYS A 724 -37.66 -24.83 -1.87
C LYS A 724 -38.32 -23.92 -0.82
N ARG A 725 -38.41 -22.60 -1.03
CA ARG A 725 -38.97 -21.65 -0.05
C ARG A 725 -40.07 -20.72 -0.55
N ALA A 726 -40.58 -20.94 -1.75
CA ALA A 726 -41.57 -20.06 -2.39
C ALA A 726 -41.14 -18.57 -2.33
N SER A 727 -39.85 -18.30 -2.50
CA SER A 727 -39.30 -16.95 -2.45
C SER A 727 -39.44 -16.28 -3.81
N VAL A 728 -39.97 -15.05 -3.83
CA VAL A 728 -40.01 -14.17 -5.01
C VAL A 728 -38.74 -13.30 -5.09
N PHE A 729 -37.99 -13.19 -4.00
CA PHE A 729 -36.75 -12.40 -3.97
C PHE A 729 -35.73 -12.96 -4.94
N GLY A 730 -35.12 -12.09 -5.76
CA GLY A 730 -34.12 -12.46 -6.76
C GLY A 730 -34.69 -13.14 -8.01
N SER A 731 -35.98 -13.52 -8.03
CA SER A 731 -36.62 -14.17 -9.18
C SER A 731 -36.53 -13.32 -10.44
N GLY A 732 -36.80 -12.02 -10.35
CA GLY A 732 -36.68 -11.10 -11.50
C GLY A 732 -35.26 -11.07 -12.08
N ARG A 733 -34.23 -11.05 -11.23
CA ARG A 733 -32.83 -10.97 -11.68
C ARG A 733 -32.29 -12.31 -12.19
N ASN A 734 -32.78 -13.45 -11.70
CA ASN A 734 -32.47 -14.77 -12.30
C ASN A 734 -33.12 -14.90 -13.68
N LEU A 735 -34.42 -14.55 -13.79
CA LEU A 735 -35.13 -14.52 -15.07
C LEU A 735 -34.44 -13.61 -16.10
N LEU A 736 -33.93 -12.45 -15.66
CA LEU A 736 -33.14 -11.55 -16.50
C LEU A 736 -31.86 -12.23 -17.01
N ILE A 737 -31.07 -12.87 -16.12
CA ILE A 737 -29.84 -13.59 -16.51
C ILE A 737 -30.16 -14.71 -17.50
N ARG A 738 -31.24 -15.48 -17.27
CA ARG A 738 -31.70 -16.51 -18.21
C ARG A 738 -32.11 -15.93 -19.55
N GLY A 739 -32.79 -14.78 -19.57
CA GLY A 739 -33.18 -14.11 -20.80
C GLY A 739 -31.96 -13.67 -21.62
N GLU A 740 -30.95 -13.10 -20.96
CA GLU A 740 -29.67 -12.75 -21.61
C GLU A 740 -28.90 -13.99 -22.09
N LEU A 741 -28.89 -15.06 -21.30
CA LEU A 741 -28.28 -16.34 -21.68
C LEU A 741 -28.96 -16.92 -22.93
N ALA A 742 -30.29 -16.95 -22.95
CA ALA A 742 -31.08 -17.40 -24.08
C ALA A 742 -30.87 -16.51 -25.32
N MET A 743 -30.67 -15.20 -25.15
CA MET A 743 -30.29 -14.32 -26.25
C MET A 743 -28.92 -14.70 -26.84
N ARG A 744 -27.91 -15.01 -26.00
CA ARG A 744 -26.55 -15.35 -26.45
C ARG A 744 -26.38 -16.77 -27.00
N THR A 745 -27.22 -17.71 -26.60
CA THR A 745 -27.14 -19.13 -26.97
C THR A 745 -28.02 -19.51 -28.16
N ARG A 746 -28.80 -18.57 -28.69
CA ARG A 746 -29.73 -18.81 -29.81
C ARG A 746 -29.04 -19.41 -31.04
N THR A 747 -29.46 -20.63 -31.39
CA THR A 747 -29.06 -21.32 -32.61
C THR A 747 -30.17 -21.38 -33.68
N SER A 748 -31.43 -21.09 -33.34
CA SER A 748 -32.57 -21.12 -34.27
C SER A 748 -33.65 -20.05 -33.96
N SER A 749 -34.53 -19.78 -34.93
CA SER A 749 -35.66 -18.85 -34.81
C SER A 749 -36.84 -19.35 -33.98
N ASP A 750 -36.87 -20.63 -33.59
CA ASP A 750 -38.00 -21.24 -32.86
C ASP A 750 -37.86 -21.11 -31.31
N ASP A 751 -36.68 -20.78 -30.78
CA ASP A 751 -36.48 -20.37 -29.38
C ASP A 751 -36.88 -18.90 -29.12
N ALA A 752 -37.50 -18.27 -30.11
CA ALA A 752 -38.01 -16.90 -30.10
C ALA A 752 -39.32 -16.77 -29.31
N GLY A 753 -39.48 -17.43 -28.18
CA GLY A 753 -40.56 -17.11 -27.21
C GLY A 753 -39.96 -16.96 -25.82
N SER A 754 -39.02 -17.86 -25.51
CA SER A 754 -38.24 -17.93 -24.29
C SER A 754 -37.64 -16.58 -23.84
N VAL A 755 -36.90 -15.83 -24.68
CA VAL A 755 -36.28 -14.56 -24.22
C VAL A 755 -37.31 -13.48 -23.88
N ALA A 756 -38.31 -13.28 -24.73
CA ALA A 756 -39.32 -12.24 -24.51
C ALA A 756 -40.18 -12.57 -23.29
N ASP A 757 -40.56 -13.85 -23.12
CA ASP A 757 -41.33 -14.31 -21.97
C ASP A 757 -40.52 -14.19 -20.68
N LEU A 758 -39.24 -14.58 -20.70
CA LEU A 758 -38.31 -14.42 -19.57
C LEU A 758 -38.12 -12.95 -19.20
N ALA A 759 -37.96 -12.07 -20.18
CA ALA A 759 -37.76 -10.64 -19.95
C ALA A 759 -39.05 -9.94 -19.45
N ILE A 760 -40.23 -10.33 -19.95
CA ILE A 760 -41.52 -9.88 -19.40
C ILE A 760 -41.68 -10.34 -17.96
N CYS A 761 -41.43 -11.62 -17.68
CA CYS A 761 -41.54 -12.15 -16.33
C CYS A 761 -40.52 -11.48 -15.39
N ALA A 762 -39.30 -11.22 -15.86
CA ALA A 762 -38.27 -10.50 -15.12
C ALA A 762 -38.72 -9.08 -14.77
N ARG A 763 -39.24 -8.33 -15.75
CA ARG A 763 -39.77 -6.97 -15.60
C ARG A 763 -40.92 -6.94 -14.60
N ASP A 764 -41.92 -7.78 -14.79
CA ASP A 764 -43.13 -7.76 -13.96
C ASP A 764 -42.81 -8.18 -12.51
N THR A 765 -41.89 -9.13 -12.34
CA THR A 765 -41.39 -9.53 -11.02
C THR A 765 -40.57 -8.41 -10.35
N ALA A 766 -39.72 -7.72 -11.12
CA ALA A 766 -38.92 -6.60 -10.61
C ALA A 766 -39.80 -5.41 -10.21
N LEU A 767 -40.80 -5.09 -11.03
CA LEU A 767 -41.80 -4.06 -10.75
C LEU A 767 -42.57 -4.37 -9.46
N ALA A 768 -43.04 -5.62 -9.28
CA ALA A 768 -43.71 -6.05 -8.06
C ALA A 768 -42.81 -5.99 -6.81
N ALA A 769 -41.49 -6.15 -7.00
CA ALA A 769 -40.50 -6.09 -5.92
C ALA A 769 -39.94 -4.67 -5.67
N GLY A 770 -40.26 -3.69 -6.50
CA GLY A 770 -39.65 -2.35 -6.45
C GLY A 770 -38.17 -2.30 -6.85
N ASP A 771 -37.67 -3.31 -7.58
CA ASP A 771 -36.29 -3.37 -8.06
C ASP A 771 -36.16 -2.64 -9.41
N GLN A 772 -36.03 -1.31 -9.35
CA GLN A 772 -35.95 -0.45 -10.53
C GLN A 772 -34.77 -0.78 -11.45
N SER A 773 -33.65 -1.30 -10.90
CA SER A 773 -32.46 -1.63 -11.69
C SER A 773 -32.66 -2.89 -12.55
N THR A 774 -33.26 -3.93 -11.95
CA THR A 774 -33.64 -5.14 -12.68
C THR A 774 -34.78 -4.85 -13.66
N GLU A 775 -35.75 -3.99 -13.29
CA GLU A 775 -36.81 -3.56 -14.20
C GLU A 775 -36.25 -2.87 -15.45
N LEU A 776 -35.37 -1.88 -15.26
CA LEU A 776 -34.72 -1.17 -16.35
C LEU A 776 -33.96 -2.14 -17.27
N SER A 777 -33.19 -3.05 -16.69
CA SER A 777 -32.41 -4.03 -17.46
C SER A 777 -33.29 -5.02 -18.23
N ALA A 778 -34.41 -5.45 -17.65
CA ALA A 778 -35.38 -6.31 -18.32
C ALA A 778 -36.08 -5.60 -19.49
N ARG A 779 -36.39 -4.31 -19.34
CA ARG A 779 -36.96 -3.50 -20.43
C ARG A 779 -35.95 -3.27 -21.56
N ILE A 780 -34.68 -3.04 -21.24
CA ILE A 780 -33.61 -2.97 -22.25
C ILE A 780 -33.48 -4.31 -22.98
N LEU A 781 -33.54 -5.44 -22.27
CA LEU A 781 -33.52 -6.76 -22.89
C LEU A 781 -34.72 -6.99 -23.82
N LEU A 782 -35.92 -6.51 -23.45
CA LEU A 782 -37.11 -6.54 -24.32
C LEU A 782 -36.95 -5.68 -25.58
N LEU A 783 -36.32 -4.51 -25.44
CA LEU A 783 -36.01 -3.65 -26.57
C LEU A 783 -35.05 -4.34 -27.54
N GLU A 784 -33.95 -4.91 -27.03
CA GLU A 784 -32.97 -5.66 -27.84
C GLU A 784 -33.61 -6.86 -28.54
N GLU A 785 -34.46 -7.58 -27.81
CA GLU A 785 -35.20 -8.71 -28.36
C GLU A 785 -36.14 -8.29 -29.49
N SER A 786 -36.90 -7.22 -29.29
CA SER A 786 -37.84 -6.68 -30.28
C SER A 786 -37.10 -6.21 -31.54
N MET A 787 -35.95 -5.57 -31.36
CA MET A 787 -35.06 -5.18 -32.47
C MET A 787 -34.51 -6.38 -33.22
N SER A 788 -34.08 -7.44 -32.52
CA SER A 788 -33.57 -8.66 -33.16
C SER A 788 -34.63 -9.35 -34.03
N ARG A 789 -35.92 -9.22 -33.67
CA ARG A 789 -37.06 -9.77 -34.42
C ARG A 789 -37.59 -8.86 -35.51
N GLY A 790 -37.19 -7.59 -35.53
CA GLY A 790 -37.78 -6.57 -36.39
C GLY A 790 -39.19 -6.11 -35.97
N ASP A 791 -39.62 -6.40 -34.73
CA ASP A 791 -40.88 -5.89 -34.15
C ASP A 791 -40.64 -4.50 -33.54
N LEU A 792 -40.48 -3.51 -34.42
CA LEU A 792 -40.03 -2.16 -34.05
C LEU A 792 -41.06 -1.40 -33.19
N ASP A 793 -42.36 -1.65 -33.41
CA ASP A 793 -43.45 -1.00 -32.67
C ASP A 793 -43.43 -1.40 -31.19
N ARG A 794 -43.14 -2.67 -30.91
CA ARG A 794 -42.99 -3.17 -29.54
C ARG A 794 -41.76 -2.60 -28.84
N GLY A 795 -40.64 -2.44 -29.57
CA GLY A 795 -39.44 -1.77 -29.06
C GLY A 795 -39.69 -0.30 -28.71
N LEU A 796 -40.39 0.44 -29.56
CA LEU A 796 -40.75 1.85 -29.34
C LEU A 796 -41.62 2.03 -28.09
N ALA A 797 -42.53 1.08 -27.81
CA ALA A 797 -43.43 1.14 -26.66
C ALA A 797 -42.71 1.05 -25.30
N GLU A 798 -41.51 0.47 -25.24
CA GLU A 798 -40.74 0.34 -23.99
C GLU A 798 -39.93 1.61 -23.65
N LEU A 799 -39.56 2.43 -24.65
CA LEU A 799 -38.69 3.61 -24.46
C LEU A 799 -39.19 4.61 -23.38
N PRO A 800 -40.47 5.02 -23.33
CA PRO A 800 -40.93 6.00 -22.34
C PRO A 800 -40.83 5.51 -20.89
N ALA A 801 -40.90 4.20 -20.67
CA ALA A 801 -40.72 3.61 -19.34
C ALA A 801 -39.23 3.53 -18.99
N ILE A 802 -38.38 3.16 -19.95
CA ILE A 802 -36.93 3.14 -19.80
C ILE A 802 -36.39 4.55 -19.46
N ASP A 803 -36.83 5.59 -20.17
CA ASP A 803 -36.40 6.98 -19.95
C ASP A 803 -36.75 7.48 -18.54
N ARG A 804 -37.96 7.18 -18.06
CA ARG A 804 -38.37 7.53 -16.69
C ARG A 804 -37.51 6.82 -15.65
N LEU A 805 -37.29 5.52 -15.82
CA LEU A 805 -36.46 4.73 -14.91
C LEU A 805 -35.01 5.22 -14.88
N LEU A 806 -34.44 5.61 -16.02
CA LEU A 806 -33.10 6.18 -16.09
C LEU A 806 -32.96 7.51 -15.35
N HIS A 807 -34.00 8.36 -15.35
CA HIS A 807 -34.00 9.59 -14.57
C HIS A 807 -34.18 9.36 -13.06
N GLU A 808 -34.93 8.34 -12.68
CA GLU A 808 -35.20 8.00 -11.27
C GLU A 808 -34.09 7.16 -10.63
N THR A 809 -33.37 6.34 -11.40
CA THR A 809 -32.22 5.58 -10.91
C THR A 809 -30.96 6.45 -10.89
N VAL A 810 -30.46 6.76 -9.69
CA VAL A 810 -29.22 7.53 -9.51
C VAL A 810 -28.06 6.85 -10.25
N ALA A 811 -27.59 7.51 -11.31
CA ALA A 811 -26.39 7.21 -12.08
C ALA A 811 -26.28 5.78 -12.68
N ALA A 812 -26.87 5.59 -13.86
CA ALA A 812 -26.63 4.42 -14.72
C ALA A 812 -26.01 4.75 -16.10
N PRO A 813 -24.78 5.29 -16.18
CA PRO A 813 -24.17 5.73 -17.44
C PRO A 813 -24.08 4.64 -18.51
N ARG A 814 -23.94 3.37 -18.11
CA ARG A 814 -23.87 2.23 -19.04
C ARG A 814 -25.18 1.83 -19.66
N GLN A 815 -26.25 1.86 -18.86
CA GLN A 815 -27.60 1.56 -19.36
C GLN A 815 -28.07 2.71 -20.25
N GLY A 816 -27.75 3.96 -19.91
CA GLY A 816 -27.94 5.13 -20.78
C GLY A 816 -27.13 5.03 -22.08
N ALA A 817 -25.83 4.75 -21.99
CA ALA A 817 -24.94 4.55 -23.14
C ALA A 817 -25.44 3.47 -24.12
N ARG A 818 -25.77 2.29 -23.58
CA ARG A 818 -26.30 1.16 -24.35
C ARG A 818 -27.68 1.48 -24.91
N LEU A 819 -28.52 2.19 -24.15
CA LEU A 819 -29.82 2.64 -24.63
C LEU A 819 -29.69 3.64 -25.78
N SER A 820 -28.78 4.61 -25.73
CA SER A 820 -28.63 5.58 -26.82
C SER A 820 -28.24 4.89 -28.13
N GLU A 821 -27.37 3.88 -28.08
CA GLU A 821 -27.03 3.04 -29.25
C GLU A 821 -28.25 2.27 -29.77
N LEU A 822 -29.02 1.63 -28.88
CA LEU A 822 -30.22 0.88 -29.25
C LEU A 822 -31.32 1.80 -29.80
N ARG A 823 -31.51 2.97 -29.20
CA ARG A 823 -32.48 4.00 -29.58
C ARG A 823 -32.16 4.56 -30.95
N ALA A 824 -30.89 4.90 -31.19
CA ALA A 824 -30.43 5.33 -32.51
C ALA A 824 -30.69 4.26 -33.58
N HIS A 825 -30.37 3.00 -33.29
CA HIS A 825 -30.59 1.91 -34.24
C HIS A 825 -32.09 1.66 -34.49
N LEU A 826 -32.92 1.75 -33.46
CA LEU A 826 -34.38 1.63 -33.59
C LEU A 826 -34.96 2.74 -34.47
N LEU A 827 -34.60 4.00 -34.20
CA LEU A 827 -35.04 5.17 -34.97
C LEU A 827 -34.58 5.11 -36.44
N HIS A 828 -33.35 4.63 -36.66
CA HIS A 828 -32.82 4.36 -37.99
C HIS A 828 -33.67 3.33 -38.74
N LYS A 829 -34.02 2.21 -38.09
CA LYS A 829 -34.85 1.15 -38.70
C LYS A 829 -36.30 1.59 -38.96
N THR A 830 -36.85 2.51 -38.16
CA THR A 830 -38.20 3.06 -38.36
C THR A 830 -38.22 4.22 -39.36
N GLY A 831 -37.08 4.65 -39.88
CA GLY A 831 -36.96 5.69 -40.90
C GLY A 831 -36.92 7.13 -40.37
N ASP A 832 -36.80 7.32 -39.05
CA ASP A 832 -36.62 8.64 -38.44
C ASP A 832 -35.13 8.98 -38.32
N TYR A 833 -34.51 9.23 -39.48
CA TYR A 833 -33.08 9.51 -39.60
C TYR A 833 -32.67 10.81 -38.89
N GLY A 834 -33.60 11.75 -38.68
CA GLY A 834 -33.34 13.01 -37.98
C GLY A 834 -33.17 12.80 -36.48
N ALA A 835 -34.12 12.10 -35.86
CA ALA A 835 -34.02 11.75 -34.45
C ALA A 835 -32.86 10.77 -34.17
N ALA A 836 -32.60 9.82 -35.08
CA ALA A 836 -31.48 8.89 -34.95
C ALA A 836 -30.12 9.60 -34.98
N GLU A 837 -29.94 10.60 -35.86
CA GLU A 837 -28.75 11.44 -35.88
C GLU A 837 -28.57 12.20 -34.57
N GLN A 838 -29.63 12.86 -34.08
CA GLN A 838 -29.57 13.66 -32.87
C GLN A 838 -29.12 12.81 -31.67
N VAL A 839 -29.72 11.63 -31.49
CA VAL A 839 -29.35 10.69 -30.41
C VAL A 839 -27.90 10.22 -30.53
N LEU A 840 -27.39 10.00 -31.75
CA LEU A 840 -25.99 9.60 -31.94
C LEU A 840 -25.02 10.74 -31.70
N ARG A 841 -25.38 12.00 -32.02
CA ARG A 841 -24.57 13.18 -31.73
C ARG A 841 -24.52 13.45 -30.24
N GLU A 842 -25.66 13.41 -29.55
CA GLU A 842 -25.73 13.48 -28.10
C GLU A 842 -24.91 12.34 -27.45
N ALA A 843 -25.01 11.10 -27.97
CA ALA A 843 -24.20 9.98 -27.49
C ALA A 843 -22.69 10.12 -27.77
N LEU A 844 -22.30 10.84 -28.82
CA LEU A 844 -20.91 11.18 -29.14
C LEU A 844 -20.40 12.32 -28.26
N GLU A 845 -21.22 13.33 -27.96
CA GLU A 845 -20.92 14.40 -26.99
C GLU A 845 -20.78 13.83 -25.58
N ASP A 846 -21.72 12.97 -25.14
CA ASP A 846 -21.63 12.20 -23.90
C ASP A 846 -20.40 11.28 -23.86
N TRP A 847 -19.93 10.81 -25.03
CA TRP A 847 -18.69 10.04 -25.13
C TRP A 847 -17.45 10.93 -24.97
N GLU A 848 -17.47 12.15 -25.53
CA GLU A 848 -16.38 13.13 -25.42
C GLU A 848 -16.23 13.67 -23.99
N GLU A 849 -17.37 13.91 -23.33
CA GLU A 849 -17.49 14.31 -21.92
C GLU A 849 -17.39 13.13 -20.92
N GLY A 850 -17.46 11.89 -21.41
CA GLY A 850 -17.55 10.66 -20.60
C GLY A 850 -16.45 9.62 -20.84
N LEU A 851 -16.83 8.34 -20.76
CA LEU A 851 -15.97 7.16 -20.55
C LEU A 851 -15.03 6.74 -21.72
N ARG A 852 -14.94 7.52 -22.80
CA ARG A 852 -13.92 7.44 -23.89
C ARG A 852 -13.52 6.06 -24.46
N GLU A 853 -14.45 5.09 -24.53
CA GLU A 853 -14.20 3.77 -25.13
C GLU A 853 -13.98 3.86 -26.67
N PRO A 854 -12.81 3.49 -27.23
CA PRO A 854 -12.53 3.66 -28.67
C PRO A 854 -13.42 2.81 -29.58
N GLU A 855 -13.69 1.56 -29.19
CA GLU A 855 -14.58 0.66 -29.94
C GLU A 855 -16.04 1.13 -29.91
N ARG A 856 -16.45 1.80 -28.84
CA ARG A 856 -17.77 2.40 -28.73
C ARG A 856 -17.91 3.60 -29.65
N ARG A 857 -16.94 4.54 -29.63
CA ARG A 857 -16.89 5.65 -30.58
C ARG A 857 -16.90 5.15 -32.01
N ARG A 858 -16.12 4.10 -32.30
CA ARG A 858 -16.12 3.48 -33.62
C ARG A 858 -17.51 3.00 -34.03
N ARG A 859 -18.23 2.28 -33.16
CA ARG A 859 -19.62 1.84 -33.43
C ARG A 859 -20.57 3.02 -33.66
N LEU A 860 -20.53 4.04 -32.80
CA LEU A 860 -21.34 5.25 -32.93
C LEU A 860 -21.08 6.01 -34.24
N LEU A 861 -19.81 6.22 -34.59
CA LEU A 861 -19.42 6.85 -35.86
C LEU A 861 -19.84 6.02 -37.07
N THR A 862 -19.77 4.69 -36.97
CA THR A 862 -20.20 3.78 -38.05
C THR A 862 -21.71 3.88 -38.26
N GLN A 863 -22.50 3.85 -37.18
CA GLN A 863 -23.97 4.01 -37.25
C GLN A 863 -24.36 5.40 -37.76
N LEU A 864 -23.66 6.45 -37.31
CA LEU A 864 -23.91 7.82 -37.77
C LEU A 864 -23.61 7.95 -39.27
N ALA A 865 -22.52 7.35 -39.75
CA ALA A 865 -22.19 7.34 -41.17
C ALA A 865 -23.26 6.62 -42.02
N GLU A 866 -23.83 5.53 -41.53
CA GLU A 866 -24.95 4.84 -42.21
C GLU A 866 -26.19 5.73 -42.32
N ILE A 867 -26.54 6.45 -41.24
CA ILE A 867 -27.67 7.39 -41.23
C ILE A 867 -27.43 8.58 -42.18
N MET A 868 -26.21 9.13 -42.20
CA MET A 868 -25.83 10.21 -43.13
C MET A 868 -25.94 9.77 -44.60
N ASP A 869 -25.55 8.53 -44.91
CA ASP A 869 -25.71 7.96 -46.25
C ASP A 869 -27.19 7.84 -46.67
N HIS A 870 -28.06 7.40 -45.75
CA HIS A 870 -29.50 7.33 -46.00
C HIS A 870 -30.15 8.70 -46.20
N ARG A 871 -29.57 9.77 -45.64
CA ARG A 871 -30.00 11.16 -45.86
C ARG A 871 -29.41 11.82 -47.10
N GLY A 872 -28.49 11.14 -47.80
CA GLY A 872 -27.83 11.67 -49.00
C GLY A 872 -26.59 12.52 -48.72
N GLU A 873 -26.13 12.59 -47.48
CA GLU A 873 -24.98 13.37 -47.01
C GLU A 873 -23.67 12.55 -47.14
N ARG A 874 -23.38 12.09 -48.36
CA ARG A 874 -22.30 11.11 -48.64
C ARG A 874 -20.89 11.61 -48.29
N GLY A 875 -20.67 12.92 -48.32
CA GLY A 875 -19.38 13.52 -47.95
C GLY A 875 -19.05 13.33 -46.47
N ASP A 876 -20.03 13.63 -45.61
CA ASP A 876 -19.90 13.51 -44.16
C ASP A 876 -19.89 12.03 -43.73
N ALA A 877 -20.69 11.18 -44.37
CA ALA A 877 -20.63 9.73 -44.16
C ALA A 877 -19.24 9.14 -44.45
N THR A 878 -18.55 9.64 -45.48
CA THR A 878 -17.20 9.18 -45.84
C THR A 878 -16.17 9.62 -44.80
N LEU A 879 -16.26 10.85 -44.29
CA LEU A 879 -15.40 11.38 -43.23
C LEU A 879 -15.57 10.58 -41.93
N LEU A 880 -16.81 10.32 -41.52
CA LEU A 880 -17.12 9.54 -40.33
C LEU A 880 -16.62 8.09 -40.41
N ARG A 881 -16.70 7.44 -41.58
CA ARG A 881 -16.12 6.10 -41.79
C ARG A 881 -14.60 6.10 -41.69
N GLN A 882 -13.94 7.09 -42.27
CA GLN A 882 -12.47 7.23 -42.16
C GLN A 882 -12.04 7.45 -40.72
N GLU A 883 -12.81 8.23 -39.95
CA GLU A 883 -12.57 8.43 -38.53
C GLU A 883 -12.78 7.14 -37.72
N ALA A 884 -13.85 6.39 -38.02
CA ALA A 884 -14.09 5.08 -37.42
C ALA A 884 -12.97 4.07 -37.74
N GLU A 885 -12.43 4.08 -38.97
CA GLU A 885 -11.32 3.20 -39.37
C GLU A 885 -10.02 3.52 -38.63
N ARG A 886 -9.74 4.79 -38.34
CA ARG A 886 -8.57 5.22 -37.54
C ARG A 886 -8.61 4.72 -36.10
N LEU A 887 -9.79 4.36 -35.60
CA LEU A 887 -10.00 3.85 -34.25
C LEU A 887 -9.89 2.32 -34.14
N ARG A 888 -9.65 1.58 -35.25
CA ARG A 888 -9.36 0.14 -35.19
C ARG A 888 -7.98 -0.10 -34.56
N ALA A 889 -7.94 -0.90 -33.49
CA ALA A 889 -6.68 -1.41 -32.95
C ALA A 889 -5.99 -2.32 -34.01
N PRO A 890 -4.65 -2.31 -34.09
CA PRO A 890 -3.94 -3.30 -34.90
C PRO A 890 -4.20 -4.69 -34.31
N THR A 891 -4.69 -5.60 -35.15
CA THR A 891 -5.02 -7.00 -34.83
C THR A 891 -3.84 -7.80 -34.32
#